data_AF-A0A433Q7J0-F1
#
_entry.id   AF-A0A433Q7J0-F1
#
_cell.length_a   1.000
_cell.length_b   1.000
_cell.length_c   1.000
_cell.angle_alpha   90.00
_cell.angle_beta   90.00
_cell.angle_gamma   90.00
#
_symmetry.space_group_name_H-M   'P 1'
#
loop_
_entity.id
_entity.type
_entity.pdbx_description
1 polymer ?
#
loop_
_entity_poly.entity_id
_entity_poly.type
_entity_poly.pdbx_seq_one_letter_code
_entity_poly.pdbx_strand_id
1 'polypeptide(L)'
;MEPGFYIVDILPLRHTSGRPHHLEERFSTHDYAATTVDDARVKREAILEARRSKLAARASLARDVELRNRELTERKRYRLQNNLRVAERNRNGILERQRQQCRFAVEKAKEVARLQQIRRLAEKERQRSELERRLRITEQRRAKLLSVPKSKLLANNSGDKVITHRKFRRDASVRHEQWRKKYLDPVVESFLRSGISLEMAARMGFPALVRHLKSPELIGITSRLLGRMHKYAAKAGDGTAAVVDVEVVKAAGASRVFLSAYMLTAHPREILSEVGEPEQALLASAKTMLNAFEQWLNQNPTEQTPQTLAEFDECWNTYYSLFEAWKSKDTEQLVTNMIAHYIEMGQLWESVRDRASSADWQQQLDEQRTQLRDRIAKVGGEAAMERLAEVERRINAAREALENRRRHDSVNPEIPPSPTPRPQAESRNNPVPSIPTVSPPTSPRIPSSPRLGSPSGTQFIASAEQLARLMSAYAPPGPMSNEQLAHEVVMDPDFKIERKRNEMEDRIRDIATKAFFDAMREDFENEEYSRWAPGLLGDIKERLLALAPPNSAIRTEINEVLDIELITQQIGKDVFDVRKCLAYVIATMRKLCAPIRDQVVNDLAKINDLPNSFQHILELLDLMNLDLVNFRLRVLRPYLKSTAIDYERTKFSEALRSGQIGLSRTRDWLKSAVKSLQDIAAQRNPENVDRPENRVRYEHVYNDALLSYLFSTTLIDRLNVPETLVLDVDRLASYQNEIQAITITAALLMLCKNFAAPDDPIRRDPASPALRRLRDKIFALLLRGDTTIDGLSLEIAATVSPSASLPPERQALIRSMVDKTISYKDTVYSLLSRRLQSVLRAHLQTGQFAKKETITSHGFEWVRKELEKLSGKIYVLAKHNREVYAQWYDQIIGEVMEEEATTRAST
;
A
#
# COMPACT_ATOMS: atom_id res chain seq x y z
N MET A 1 34.68 31.52 -12.83
CA MET A 1 33.53 31.42 -13.74
C MET A 1 33.52 32.70 -14.56
N GLU A 2 33.98 32.63 -15.80
CA GLU A 2 33.71 33.61 -16.84
C GLU A 2 32.87 32.89 -17.91
N PRO A 3 31.81 33.50 -18.46
CA PRO A 3 30.94 32.82 -19.40
C PRO A 3 31.58 32.86 -20.80
N GLY A 4 32.35 31.83 -21.13
CA GLY A 4 32.86 31.62 -22.48
C GLY A 4 31.77 31.13 -23.43
N PHE A 5 31.06 32.05 -24.07
CA PHE A 5 30.22 31.77 -25.23
C PHE A 5 31.10 31.58 -26.47
N TYR A 6 30.93 30.46 -27.18
CA TYR A 6 31.41 30.33 -28.55
C TYR A 6 30.46 31.10 -29.46
N ILE A 7 30.91 32.27 -29.94
CA ILE A 7 30.36 32.90 -31.13
C ILE A 7 30.83 32.06 -32.31
N VAL A 8 29.90 31.37 -32.98
CA VAL A 8 30.17 30.87 -34.33
C VAL A 8 30.04 32.07 -35.25
N ASP A 9 31.17 32.60 -35.72
CA ASP A 9 31.17 33.56 -36.82
C ASP A 9 30.62 32.84 -38.06
N ILE A 10 29.34 33.06 -38.32
CA ILE A 10 28.74 32.75 -39.60
C ILE A 10 29.40 33.72 -40.58
N LEU A 11 30.33 33.20 -41.40
CA LEU A 11 30.82 33.88 -42.59
C LEU A 11 29.60 34.48 -43.31
N PRO A 12 29.54 35.80 -43.53
CA PRO A 12 28.39 36.40 -44.18
C PRO A 12 28.35 35.87 -45.60
N LEU A 13 27.41 34.95 -45.87
CA LEU A 13 26.96 34.63 -47.22
C LEU A 13 26.15 35.82 -47.75
N ARG A 14 26.78 36.99 -47.84
CA ARG A 14 26.39 38.05 -48.77
C ARG A 14 27.05 37.74 -50.10
N HIS A 15 26.57 36.70 -50.76
CA HIS A 15 26.46 36.80 -52.20
C HIS A 15 24.99 37.08 -52.46
N THR A 16 24.71 38.35 -52.77
CA THR A 16 23.51 38.71 -53.49
C THR A 16 23.37 37.72 -54.63
N SER A 17 22.20 37.10 -54.77
CA SER A 17 21.82 36.50 -56.05
C SER A 17 21.90 37.65 -57.05
N GLY A 18 23.02 37.72 -57.78
CA GLY A 18 23.13 38.58 -58.94
C GLY A 18 21.90 38.32 -59.79
N ARG A 19 21.24 39.40 -60.20
CA ARG A 19 20.10 39.36 -61.14
C ARG A 19 20.40 38.30 -62.20
N PRO A 20 19.42 37.51 -62.66
CA PRO A 20 19.64 36.65 -63.81
C PRO A 20 20.17 37.56 -64.93
N HIS A 21 21.44 37.41 -65.29
CA HIS A 21 21.97 38.09 -66.46
C HIS A 21 21.08 37.64 -67.62
N HIS A 22 20.43 38.62 -68.25
CA HIS A 22 19.69 38.41 -69.47
C HIS A 22 20.58 37.61 -70.42
N LEU A 23 20.02 36.54 -71.00
CA LEU A 23 20.67 35.68 -71.99
C LEU A 23 21.09 36.43 -73.27
N GLU A 24 20.82 37.74 -73.36
CA GLU A 24 21.10 38.59 -74.51
C GLU A 24 22.53 39.17 -74.51
N GLU A 25 23.20 39.31 -73.36
CA GLU A 25 24.58 39.85 -73.32
C GLU A 25 25.68 38.84 -73.74
N ARG A 26 25.32 37.57 -73.97
CA ARG A 26 26.23 36.58 -74.59
C ARG A 26 26.24 36.63 -76.11
N PHE A 27 25.36 37.42 -76.72
CA PHE A 27 25.39 37.70 -78.15
C PHE A 27 25.82 39.15 -78.40
N SER A 28 26.89 39.59 -77.73
CA SER A 28 27.67 40.70 -78.27
C SER A 28 28.38 40.18 -79.52
N THR A 29 27.99 40.74 -80.67
CA THR A 29 28.54 40.52 -82.01
C THR A 29 30.06 40.47 -81.96
N HIS A 30 30.62 39.26 -81.88
CA HIS A 30 32.05 39.06 -82.08
C HIS A 30 32.30 39.04 -83.58
N ASP A 31 33.04 40.04 -84.04
CA ASP A 31 33.66 40.04 -85.35
C ASP A 31 34.40 38.72 -85.57
N TYR A 32 34.04 38.02 -86.65
CA TYR A 32 34.76 36.84 -87.14
C TYR A 32 36.11 37.27 -87.71
N ALA A 33 37.05 37.66 -86.84
CA ALA A 33 38.46 37.73 -87.17
C ALA A 33 39.11 36.39 -86.81
N ALA A 34 39.70 35.75 -87.82
CA ALA A 34 40.25 34.39 -87.80
C ALA A 34 41.07 34.08 -86.54
N THR A 35 40.47 33.33 -85.61
CA THR A 35 41.18 32.74 -84.47
C THR A 35 41.64 31.34 -84.89
N THR A 36 42.95 31.13 -84.91
CA THR A 36 43.54 29.82 -85.20
C THR A 36 43.19 28.82 -84.10
N VAL A 37 43.03 27.55 -84.49
CA VAL A 37 42.61 26.45 -83.58
C VAL A 37 43.56 26.30 -82.38
N ASP A 38 44.85 26.61 -82.56
CA ASP A 38 45.84 26.56 -81.49
C ASP A 38 45.63 27.63 -80.41
N ASP A 39 45.25 28.85 -80.77
CA ASP A 39 44.96 29.92 -79.79
C ASP A 39 43.72 29.58 -78.94
N ALA A 40 42.71 28.95 -79.56
CA ALA A 40 41.55 28.44 -78.83
C ALA A 40 41.93 27.29 -77.88
N ARG A 41 42.88 26.43 -78.28
CA ARG A 41 43.38 25.32 -77.45
C ARG A 41 44.16 25.81 -76.24
N VAL A 42 45.06 26.78 -76.43
CA VAL A 42 45.84 27.40 -75.34
C VAL A 42 44.93 28.13 -74.35
N LYS A 43 43.95 28.90 -74.83
CA LYS A 43 42.96 29.56 -73.95
C LYS A 43 42.13 28.54 -73.17
N ARG A 44 41.74 27.41 -73.79
CA ARG A 44 41.03 26.31 -73.11
C ARG A 44 41.90 25.66 -72.03
N GLU A 45 43.17 25.39 -72.31
CA GLU A 45 44.10 24.84 -71.31
C GLU A 45 44.31 25.80 -70.15
N ALA A 46 44.52 27.09 -70.41
CA ALA A 46 44.67 28.10 -69.36
C ALA A 46 43.42 28.18 -68.45
N ILE A 47 42.21 28.08 -69.02
CA ILE A 47 40.95 28.05 -68.25
C ILE A 47 40.85 26.77 -67.42
N LEU A 48 41.23 25.62 -67.97
CA LEU A 48 41.22 24.35 -67.26
C LEU A 48 42.25 24.34 -66.12
N GLU A 49 43.43 24.91 -66.33
CA GLU A 49 44.48 25.02 -65.33
C GLU A 49 44.08 25.99 -64.21
N ALA A 50 43.51 27.15 -64.55
CA ALA A 50 42.94 28.08 -63.57
C ALA A 50 41.78 27.47 -62.77
N ARG A 51 41.01 26.56 -63.38
CA ARG A 51 39.96 25.82 -62.68
C ARG A 51 40.54 24.74 -61.77
N ARG A 52 41.57 24.02 -62.22
CA ARG A 52 42.29 23.02 -61.43
C ARG A 52 42.96 23.65 -60.20
N SER A 53 43.61 24.81 -60.35
CA SER A 53 44.25 25.51 -59.22
C SER A 53 43.23 26.01 -58.20
N LYS A 54 42.08 26.56 -58.63
CA LYS A 54 40.98 26.95 -57.73
C LYS A 54 40.37 25.76 -56.99
N LEU A 55 40.22 24.62 -57.66
CA LEU A 55 39.73 23.39 -57.02
C LEU A 55 40.75 22.83 -56.02
N ALA A 56 42.05 22.87 -56.35
CA ALA A 56 43.12 22.47 -55.45
C ALA A 56 43.17 23.34 -54.18
N ALA A 57 43.02 24.66 -54.31
CA ALA A 57 42.95 25.59 -53.17
C ALA A 57 41.71 25.37 -52.29
N ARG A 58 40.56 25.03 -52.89
CA ARG A 58 39.37 24.64 -52.12
C ARG A 58 39.57 23.32 -51.39
N ALA A 59 40.25 22.36 -52.02
CA ALA A 59 40.56 21.07 -51.41
C ALA A 59 41.59 21.18 -50.28
N SER A 60 42.53 22.12 -50.32
CA SER A 60 43.45 22.38 -49.20
C SER A 60 42.73 23.06 -48.03
N LEU A 61 41.88 24.06 -48.30
CA LEU A 61 41.07 24.72 -47.26
C LEU A 61 40.11 23.75 -46.57
N ALA A 62 39.49 22.82 -47.33
CA ALA A 62 38.67 21.77 -46.75
C ALA A 62 39.47 20.87 -45.79
N ARG A 63 40.69 20.47 -46.17
CA ARG A 63 41.60 19.68 -45.32
C ARG A 63 42.01 20.44 -44.06
N ASP A 64 42.30 21.73 -44.15
CA ASP A 64 42.66 22.55 -42.98
C ASP A 64 41.49 22.72 -42.01
N VAL A 65 40.26 22.88 -42.53
CA VAL A 65 39.05 22.93 -41.72
C VAL A 65 38.79 21.58 -41.03
N GLU A 66 38.99 20.46 -41.72
CA GLU A 66 38.89 19.13 -41.11
C GLU A 66 39.92 18.94 -39.99
N LEU A 67 41.16 19.37 -40.19
CA LEU A 67 42.24 19.26 -39.20
C LEU A 67 41.94 20.10 -37.96
N ARG A 68 41.50 21.35 -38.14
CA ARG A 68 41.03 22.21 -37.03
C ARG A 68 39.84 21.62 -36.29
N ASN A 69 38.89 21.03 -37.01
CA ASN A 69 37.75 20.34 -36.39
C ASN A 69 38.20 19.13 -35.57
N ARG A 70 39.16 18.34 -36.06
CA ARG A 70 39.76 17.22 -35.31
C ARG A 70 40.44 17.73 -34.03
N GLU A 71 41.28 18.75 -34.10
CA GLU A 71 41.92 19.35 -32.91
C GLU A 71 40.90 19.86 -31.88
N LEU A 72 39.82 20.51 -32.34
CA LEU A 72 38.74 20.95 -31.45
C LEU A 72 38.03 19.75 -30.80
N THR A 73 37.81 18.66 -31.54
CA THR A 73 37.22 17.43 -30.96
C THR A 73 38.14 16.78 -29.95
N GLU A 74 39.46 16.76 -30.18
CA GLU A 74 40.46 16.24 -29.26
C GLU A 74 40.55 17.09 -27.99
N ARG A 75 40.53 18.43 -28.11
CA ARG A 75 40.46 19.33 -26.96
C ARG A 75 39.18 19.12 -26.14
N LYS A 76 38.04 18.89 -26.80
CA LYS A 76 36.78 18.55 -26.11
C LYS A 76 36.88 17.21 -25.39
N ARG A 77 37.44 16.17 -26.03
CA ARG A 77 37.68 14.85 -25.40
C ARG A 77 38.60 14.96 -24.19
N TYR A 78 39.69 15.73 -24.30
CA TYR A 78 40.62 15.96 -23.19
C TYR A 78 39.94 16.67 -22.00
N ARG A 79 39.16 17.73 -22.26
CA ARG A 79 38.38 18.42 -21.21
C ARG A 79 37.39 17.49 -20.53
N LEU A 80 36.69 16.65 -21.30
CA LEU A 80 35.76 15.67 -20.78
C LEU A 80 36.47 14.65 -19.87
N GLN A 81 37.60 14.09 -20.33
CA GLN A 81 38.41 13.16 -19.53
C GLN A 81 38.93 13.80 -18.24
N ASN A 82 39.38 15.06 -18.30
CA ASN A 82 39.85 15.76 -17.11
C ASN A 82 38.71 16.03 -16.12
N ASN A 83 37.54 16.43 -16.61
CA ASN A 83 36.34 16.60 -15.78
C ASN A 83 35.90 15.29 -15.13
N LEU A 84 35.95 14.17 -15.86
CA LEU A 84 35.67 12.84 -15.31
C LEU A 84 36.66 12.47 -14.20
N ARG A 85 37.96 12.68 -14.39
CA ARG A 85 38.98 12.43 -13.35
C ARG A 85 38.75 13.29 -12.10
N VAL A 86 38.37 14.55 -12.26
CA VAL A 86 38.05 15.43 -11.13
C VAL A 86 36.77 14.95 -10.42
N ALA A 87 35.75 14.56 -11.17
CA ALA A 87 34.52 14.01 -10.61
C ALA A 87 34.77 12.69 -9.84
N GLU A 88 35.60 11.80 -10.37
CA GLU A 88 36.02 10.56 -9.70
C GLU A 88 36.76 10.84 -8.39
N ARG A 89 37.71 11.80 -8.39
CA ARG A 89 38.40 12.22 -7.17
C ARG A 89 37.44 12.79 -6.14
N ASN A 90 36.50 13.64 -6.55
CA ASN A 90 35.51 14.21 -5.65
C ASN A 90 34.59 13.15 -5.08
N ARG A 91 34.10 12.22 -5.91
CA ARG A 91 33.27 11.09 -5.50
C ARG A 91 34.02 10.21 -4.49
N ASN A 92 35.25 9.84 -4.79
CA ASN A 92 36.08 9.03 -3.90
C ASN A 92 36.36 9.77 -2.59
N GLY A 93 36.64 11.08 -2.62
CA GLY A 93 36.84 11.89 -1.41
C GLY A 93 35.58 12.04 -0.54
N ILE A 94 34.37 11.97 -1.12
CA ILE A 94 33.11 11.92 -0.35
C ILE A 94 32.93 10.54 0.27
N LEU A 95 33.16 9.47 -0.50
CA LEU A 95 33.07 8.09 -0.02
C LEU A 95 34.08 7.82 1.11
N GLU A 96 35.30 8.33 1.01
CA GLU A 96 36.34 8.22 2.05
C GLU A 96 35.87 8.88 3.36
N ARG A 97 35.29 10.10 3.27
CA ARG A 97 34.74 10.81 4.43
C ARG A 97 33.59 10.03 5.09
N GLN A 98 32.69 9.46 4.29
CA GLN A 98 31.61 8.62 4.81
C GLN A 98 32.15 7.33 5.44
N ARG A 99 33.13 6.67 4.82
CA ARG A 99 33.80 5.49 5.40
C ARG A 99 34.47 5.82 6.73
N GLN A 100 35.14 6.97 6.84
CA GLN A 100 35.74 7.42 8.09
C GLN A 100 34.69 7.67 9.18
N GLN A 101 33.58 8.32 8.86
CA GLN A 101 32.47 8.52 9.80
C GLN A 101 31.87 7.20 10.27
N CYS A 102 31.62 6.26 9.33
CA CYS A 102 31.12 4.93 9.67
C CYS A 102 32.11 4.16 10.54
N ARG A 103 33.41 4.20 10.21
CA ARG A 103 34.47 3.58 11.00
C ARG A 103 34.50 4.12 12.42
N PHE A 104 34.44 5.44 12.59
CA PHE A 104 34.42 6.08 13.91
C PHE A 104 33.18 5.66 14.72
N ALA A 105 32.00 5.63 14.10
CA ALA A 105 30.78 5.17 14.75
C ALA A 105 30.89 3.70 15.21
N VAL A 106 31.44 2.82 14.38
CA VAL A 106 31.68 1.41 14.71
C VAL A 106 32.72 1.26 15.82
N GLU A 107 33.80 2.04 15.81
CA GLU A 107 34.79 2.03 16.91
C GLU A 107 34.16 2.49 18.22
N LYS A 108 33.35 3.55 18.22
CA LYS A 108 32.60 3.99 19.40
C LYS A 108 31.63 2.92 19.90
N ALA A 109 30.93 2.25 19.00
CA ALA A 109 30.02 1.15 19.36
C ALA A 109 30.78 -0.05 19.96
N LYS A 110 31.94 -0.41 19.41
CA LYS A 110 32.82 -1.45 19.96
C LYS A 110 33.33 -1.07 21.35
N GLU A 111 33.67 0.20 21.57
CA GLU A 111 34.12 0.66 22.89
C GLU A 111 33.00 0.60 23.93
N VAL A 112 31.78 1.00 23.57
CA VAL A 112 30.60 0.84 24.44
C VAL A 112 30.34 -0.63 24.75
N ALA A 113 30.44 -1.52 23.75
CA ALA A 113 30.27 -2.96 23.96
C ALA A 113 31.33 -3.53 24.91
N ARG A 114 32.60 -3.12 24.78
CA ARG A 114 33.68 -3.48 25.72
C ARG A 114 33.40 -2.99 27.12
N LEU A 115 33.02 -1.72 27.30
CA LEU A 115 32.68 -1.16 28.60
C LEU A 115 31.49 -1.90 29.25
N GLN A 116 30.49 -2.27 28.46
CA GLN A 116 29.35 -3.03 28.94
C GLN A 116 29.74 -4.45 29.34
N GLN A 117 30.64 -5.09 28.60
CA GLN A 117 31.18 -6.40 28.95
C GLN A 117 32.00 -6.36 30.24
N ILE A 118 32.85 -5.34 30.43
CA ILE A 118 33.60 -5.12 31.66
C ILE A 118 32.64 -4.92 32.85
N ARG A 119 31.59 -4.11 32.69
CA ARG A 119 30.57 -3.92 33.75
C ARG A 119 29.87 -5.23 34.13
N ARG A 120 29.47 -6.03 33.13
CA ARG A 120 28.84 -7.35 33.37
C ARG A 120 29.78 -8.30 34.11
N LEU A 121 31.05 -8.33 33.75
CA LEU A 121 32.05 -9.15 34.43
C LEU A 121 32.25 -8.69 35.88
N ALA A 122 32.37 -7.38 36.11
CA ALA A 122 32.50 -6.81 37.46
C ALA A 122 31.27 -7.11 38.34
N GLU A 123 30.05 -7.06 37.78
CA GLU A 123 28.84 -7.46 38.50
C GLU A 123 28.84 -8.95 38.87
N LYS A 124 29.26 -9.82 37.94
CA LYS A 124 29.41 -11.26 38.22
C LYS A 124 30.42 -11.52 39.33
N GLU A 125 31.55 -10.83 39.33
CA GLU A 125 32.56 -10.93 40.40
C GLU A 125 32.04 -10.41 41.76
N ARG A 126 31.27 -9.33 41.75
CA ARG A 126 30.59 -8.84 42.97
C ARG A 126 29.60 -9.86 43.51
N GLN A 127 28.79 -10.47 42.65
CA GLN A 127 27.85 -11.52 43.04
C GLN A 127 28.58 -12.74 43.60
N ARG A 128 29.68 -13.15 42.96
CA ARG A 128 30.51 -14.26 43.42
C ARG A 128 31.13 -13.97 44.79
N SER A 129 31.73 -12.80 44.99
CA SER A 129 32.35 -12.43 46.27
C SER A 129 31.33 -12.29 47.41
N GLU A 130 30.12 -11.79 47.12
CA GLU A 130 29.02 -11.77 48.09
C GLU A 130 28.56 -13.19 48.44
N LEU A 131 28.51 -14.10 47.46
CA LEU A 131 28.18 -15.50 47.71
C LEU A 131 29.26 -16.20 48.56
N GLU A 132 30.54 -16.00 48.23
CA GLU A 132 31.66 -16.51 49.03
C GLU A 132 31.65 -15.94 50.46
N ARG A 133 31.32 -14.65 50.63
CA ARG A 133 31.14 -14.03 51.94
C ARG A 133 30.01 -14.71 52.73
N ARG A 134 28.86 -14.95 52.09
CA ARG A 134 27.73 -15.64 52.72
C ARG A 134 28.10 -17.06 53.13
N LEU A 135 28.76 -17.80 52.24
CA LEU A 135 29.26 -19.15 52.54
C LEU A 135 30.20 -19.14 53.74
N ARG A 136 31.17 -18.21 53.77
CA ARG A 136 32.10 -18.07 54.91
C ARG A 136 31.38 -17.76 56.23
N ILE A 137 30.37 -16.90 56.20
CA ILE A 137 29.54 -16.61 57.39
C ILE A 137 28.77 -17.86 57.82
N THR A 138 28.21 -18.61 56.88
CA THR A 138 27.49 -19.86 57.20
C THR A 138 28.42 -20.94 57.75
N GLU A 139 29.63 -21.08 57.22
CA GLU A 139 30.65 -22.00 57.74
C GLU A 139 31.09 -21.61 59.15
N GLN A 140 31.32 -20.33 59.41
CA GLN A 140 31.62 -19.84 60.75
C GLN A 140 30.48 -20.12 61.74
N ARG A 141 29.22 -19.97 61.32
CA ARG A 141 28.06 -20.34 62.14
C ARG A 141 28.01 -21.84 62.38
N ARG A 142 28.24 -22.65 61.35
CA ARG A 142 28.26 -24.12 61.45
C ARG A 142 29.37 -24.58 62.39
N ALA A 143 30.57 -24.03 62.28
CA ALA A 143 31.69 -24.33 63.18
C ALA A 143 31.37 -23.95 64.62
N LYS A 144 30.78 -22.77 64.85
CA LYS A 144 30.31 -22.34 66.20
C LYS A 144 29.24 -23.27 66.75
N LEU A 145 28.27 -23.68 65.93
CA LEU A 145 27.21 -24.61 66.34
C LEU A 145 27.74 -26.00 66.66
N LEU A 146 28.77 -26.46 65.95
CA LEU A 146 29.46 -27.73 66.22
C LEU A 146 30.34 -27.67 67.48
N SER A 147 30.89 -26.50 67.83
CA SER A 147 31.68 -26.30 69.05
C SER A 147 30.85 -26.07 70.32
N VAL A 148 29.55 -25.80 70.19
CA VAL A 148 28.65 -25.57 71.34
C VAL A 148 28.09 -26.92 71.81
N PRO A 149 28.27 -27.30 73.10
CA PRO A 149 27.72 -28.53 73.64
C PRO A 149 26.19 -28.61 73.47
N LYS A 150 25.67 -29.77 73.06
CA LYS A 150 24.23 -30.03 72.80
C LYS A 150 23.30 -29.55 73.92
N SER A 151 23.76 -29.56 75.17
CA SER A 151 23.02 -29.08 76.34
C SER A 151 22.71 -27.58 76.32
N LYS A 152 23.55 -26.74 75.68
CA LYS A 152 23.29 -25.29 75.55
C LYS A 152 22.45 -24.92 74.31
N LEU A 153 22.36 -25.80 73.32
CA LEU A 153 21.51 -25.59 72.13
C LEU A 153 20.01 -25.74 72.44
N LEU A 154 19.68 -26.54 73.45
CA LEU A 154 18.29 -26.78 73.88
C LEU A 154 17.79 -25.76 74.93
N ALA A 155 18.68 -24.99 75.55
CA ALA A 155 18.34 -24.10 76.66
C ALA A 155 17.83 -22.69 76.25
N ASN A 156 17.97 -22.30 74.98
CA ASN A 156 17.60 -20.95 74.53
C ASN A 156 16.45 -20.97 73.52
N ASN A 157 15.23 -21.27 73.98
CA ASN A 157 14.01 -21.08 73.19
C ASN A 157 12.89 -20.33 73.93
N SER A 158 13.25 -19.43 74.85
CA SER A 158 12.29 -18.55 75.51
C SER A 158 12.88 -17.14 75.66
N GLY A 159 12.45 -16.20 74.80
CA GLY A 159 12.75 -14.77 74.98
C GLY A 159 12.80 -13.96 73.70
N ASP A 160 13.80 -14.18 72.84
CA ASP A 160 14.18 -13.16 71.85
C ASP A 160 13.60 -13.28 70.43
N LYS A 161 12.97 -14.41 70.08
CA LYS A 161 12.34 -14.57 68.75
C LYS A 161 10.97 -13.90 68.62
N VAL A 162 10.32 -13.56 69.74
CA VAL A 162 8.94 -13.01 69.71
C VAL A 162 8.94 -11.51 69.36
N ILE A 163 10.01 -10.78 69.68
CA ILE A 163 10.07 -9.31 69.47
C ILE A 163 10.42 -8.96 68.02
N THR A 164 11.30 -9.75 67.38
CA THR A 164 11.71 -9.54 65.98
C THR A 164 10.63 -9.99 64.99
N HIS A 165 9.92 -11.10 65.25
CA HIS A 165 8.83 -11.53 64.38
C HIS A 165 7.58 -10.65 64.47
N ARG A 166 7.27 -10.07 65.65
CA ARG A 166 6.18 -9.09 65.81
C ARG A 166 6.49 -7.74 65.15
N LYS A 167 7.74 -7.25 65.19
CA LYS A 167 8.13 -6.02 64.48
C LYS A 167 8.13 -6.21 62.96
N PHE A 168 8.67 -7.33 62.45
CA PHE A 168 8.69 -7.59 61.00
C PHE A 168 7.30 -7.86 60.41
N ARG A 169 6.38 -8.52 61.15
CA ARG A 169 4.97 -8.65 60.73
C ARG A 169 4.25 -7.31 60.70
N ARG A 170 4.49 -6.42 61.68
CA ARG A 170 3.89 -5.07 61.68
C ARG A 170 4.43 -4.19 60.55
N ASP A 171 5.72 -4.22 60.27
CA ASP A 171 6.31 -3.43 59.17
C ASP A 171 5.94 -3.97 57.77
N ALA A 172 5.66 -5.27 57.65
CA ALA A 172 5.11 -5.87 56.44
C ALA A 172 3.60 -5.60 56.29
N SER A 173 2.83 -5.68 57.37
CA SER A 173 1.39 -5.38 57.36
C SER A 173 1.13 -3.91 57.04
N VAL A 174 1.90 -2.98 57.62
CA VAL A 174 1.78 -1.53 57.35
C VAL A 174 2.16 -1.20 55.90
N ARG A 175 3.21 -1.81 55.34
CA ARG A 175 3.55 -1.63 53.93
C ARG A 175 2.52 -2.23 52.98
N HIS A 176 1.95 -3.39 53.31
CA HIS A 176 0.88 -4.00 52.53
C HIS A 176 -0.44 -3.22 52.64
N GLU A 177 -0.71 -2.59 53.79
CA GLU A 177 -1.88 -1.72 54.00
C GLU A 177 -1.76 -0.41 53.21
N GLN A 178 -0.59 0.23 53.22
CA GLN A 178 -0.34 1.45 52.45
C GLN A 178 -0.35 1.21 50.93
N TRP A 179 0.16 0.06 50.46
CA TRP A 179 0.05 -0.32 49.06
C TRP A 179 -1.40 -0.63 48.66
N ARG A 180 -2.17 -1.31 49.51
CA ARG A 180 -3.61 -1.57 49.28
C ARG A 180 -4.40 -0.27 49.14
N LYS A 181 -4.25 0.66 50.10
CA LYS A 181 -4.87 2.00 50.03
C LYS A 181 -4.51 2.78 48.77
N LYS A 182 -3.26 2.66 48.30
CA LYS A 182 -2.79 3.44 47.16
C LYS A 182 -3.12 2.81 45.79
N TYR A 183 -3.20 1.48 45.70
CA TYR A 183 -3.30 0.79 44.42
C TYR A 183 -4.48 -0.18 44.29
N LEU A 184 -5.01 -0.76 45.36
CA LEU A 184 -6.14 -1.70 45.25
C LEU A 184 -7.47 -0.96 45.40
N ASP A 185 -7.60 -0.11 46.42
CA ASP A 185 -8.85 0.60 46.77
C ASP A 185 -9.43 1.41 45.59
N PRO A 186 -8.65 2.18 44.79
CA PRO A 186 -9.22 2.92 43.65
C PRO A 186 -9.82 2.01 42.56
N VAL A 187 -9.28 0.79 42.40
CA VAL A 187 -9.77 -0.18 41.40
C VAL A 187 -10.99 -0.91 41.93
N VAL A 188 -11.02 -1.23 43.22
CA VAL A 188 -12.18 -1.82 43.89
C VAL A 188 -13.34 -0.82 43.89
N GLU A 189 -13.11 0.45 44.23
CA GLU A 189 -14.13 1.50 44.13
C GLU A 189 -14.66 1.65 42.70
N SER A 190 -13.77 1.62 41.71
CA SER A 190 -14.17 1.68 40.29
C SER A 190 -15.03 0.49 39.89
N PHE A 191 -14.77 -0.70 40.43
CA PHE A 191 -15.58 -1.90 40.20
C PHE A 191 -16.93 -1.80 40.93
N LEU A 192 -16.97 -1.35 42.18
CA LEU A 192 -18.22 -1.15 42.93
C LEU A 192 -19.12 -0.10 42.27
N ARG A 193 -18.55 0.97 41.70
CA ARG A 193 -19.29 1.97 40.90
C ARG A 193 -19.95 1.40 39.65
N SER A 194 -19.44 0.29 39.11
CA SER A 194 -20.06 -0.40 37.97
C SER A 194 -21.35 -1.15 38.33
N GLY A 195 -21.63 -1.32 39.64
CA GLY A 195 -22.92 -1.76 40.17
C GLY A 195 -23.27 -3.23 39.92
N ILE A 196 -22.28 -4.08 39.67
CA ILE A 196 -22.50 -5.50 39.37
C ILE A 196 -22.38 -6.31 40.65
N SER A 197 -23.49 -6.94 41.03
CA SER A 197 -23.58 -7.94 42.10
C SER A 197 -24.43 -9.12 41.63
N LEU A 198 -24.35 -10.24 42.33
CA LEU A 198 -25.15 -11.43 42.11
C LEU A 198 -26.65 -11.09 42.15
N GLU A 199 -27.06 -10.22 43.08
CA GLU A 199 -28.44 -9.75 43.23
C GLU A 199 -28.89 -8.85 42.06
N MET A 200 -28.02 -7.96 41.60
CA MET A 200 -28.32 -7.08 40.47
C MET A 200 -28.38 -7.86 39.15
N ALA A 201 -27.47 -8.82 38.96
CA ALA A 201 -27.45 -9.70 37.79
C ALA A 201 -28.73 -10.56 37.70
N ALA A 202 -29.25 -11.03 38.83
CA ALA A 202 -30.51 -11.78 38.90
C ALA A 202 -31.76 -10.92 38.63
N ARG A 203 -31.73 -9.61 38.98
CA ARG A 203 -32.85 -8.68 38.73
C ARG A 203 -32.89 -8.14 37.30
N MET A 204 -31.74 -8.09 36.62
CA MET A 204 -31.65 -7.60 35.25
C MET A 204 -32.05 -8.69 34.23
N GLY A 205 -32.83 -8.31 33.21
CA GLY A 205 -33.12 -9.20 32.08
C GLY A 205 -31.87 -9.55 31.26
N PHE A 206 -31.81 -10.76 30.70
CA PHE A 206 -30.63 -11.30 30.02
C PHE A 206 -30.03 -10.38 28.94
N PRO A 207 -30.80 -9.75 28.02
CA PRO A 207 -30.22 -8.86 27.01
C PRO A 207 -29.59 -7.58 27.59
N ALA A 208 -30.14 -7.06 28.68
CA ALA A 208 -29.59 -5.89 29.37
C ALA A 208 -28.30 -6.24 30.12
N LEU A 209 -28.26 -7.42 30.75
CA LEU A 209 -27.07 -7.96 31.42
C LEU A 209 -25.92 -8.19 30.42
N VAL A 210 -26.20 -8.81 29.28
CA VAL A 210 -25.19 -9.04 28.23
C VAL A 210 -24.61 -7.72 27.70
N ARG A 211 -25.44 -6.69 27.51
CA ARG A 211 -24.98 -5.35 27.06
C ARG A 211 -24.07 -4.70 28.10
N HIS A 212 -24.43 -4.79 29.38
CA HIS A 212 -23.63 -4.24 30.48
C HIS A 212 -22.28 -4.95 30.63
N LEU A 213 -22.29 -6.30 30.58
CA LEU A 213 -21.09 -7.12 30.73
C LEU A 213 -20.13 -7.05 29.53
N LYS A 214 -20.63 -6.73 28.33
CA LYS A 214 -19.82 -6.51 27.12
C LYS A 214 -19.21 -5.10 27.04
N SER A 215 -19.50 -4.21 27.98
CA SER A 215 -18.94 -2.86 27.96
C SER A 215 -17.41 -2.88 28.11
N PRO A 216 -16.66 -2.14 27.27
CA PRO A 216 -15.20 -2.15 27.29
C PRO A 216 -14.63 -1.59 28.61
N GLU A 217 -15.36 -0.66 29.23
CA GLU A 217 -14.99 -0.07 30.52
C GLU A 217 -14.98 -1.11 31.64
N LEU A 218 -16.04 -1.92 31.75
CA LEU A 218 -16.14 -2.95 32.77
C LEU A 218 -15.09 -4.06 32.56
N ILE A 219 -14.89 -4.51 31.33
CA ILE A 219 -13.90 -5.54 30.99
C ILE A 219 -12.49 -5.05 31.40
N GLY A 220 -12.20 -3.76 31.17
CA GLY A 220 -10.93 -3.13 31.55
C GLY A 220 -10.77 -2.93 33.07
N ILE A 221 -11.83 -2.60 33.80
CA ILE A 221 -11.81 -2.51 35.27
C ILE A 221 -11.58 -3.91 35.87
N THR A 222 -12.33 -4.90 35.42
CA THR A 222 -12.26 -6.30 35.90
C THR A 222 -10.89 -6.92 35.63
N SER A 223 -10.30 -6.67 34.45
CA SER A 223 -8.95 -7.14 34.13
C SER A 223 -7.89 -6.54 35.06
N ARG A 224 -7.98 -5.24 35.38
CA ARG A 224 -7.07 -4.58 36.32
C ARG A 224 -7.24 -5.10 37.75
N LEU A 225 -8.47 -5.42 38.16
CA LEU A 225 -8.78 -5.97 39.48
C LEU A 225 -8.20 -7.38 39.64
N LEU A 226 -8.55 -8.31 38.74
CA LEU A 226 -8.04 -9.69 38.77
C LEU A 226 -6.52 -9.72 38.70
N GLY A 227 -5.91 -8.94 37.81
CA GLY A 227 -4.44 -8.87 37.69
C GLY A 227 -3.74 -8.31 38.94
N ARG A 228 -4.41 -7.49 39.76
CA ARG A 228 -3.87 -7.00 41.04
C ARG A 228 -4.09 -7.98 42.18
N MET A 229 -5.22 -8.70 42.19
CA MET A 229 -5.54 -9.73 43.19
C MET A 229 -4.57 -10.93 43.09
N HIS A 230 -4.36 -11.49 41.90
CA HIS A 230 -3.45 -12.63 41.71
C HIS A 230 -1.99 -12.29 42.07
N LYS A 231 -1.54 -11.07 41.74
CA LYS A 231 -0.20 -10.58 42.14
C LYS A 231 -0.05 -10.43 43.65
N TYR A 232 -1.13 -10.20 44.37
CA TYR A 232 -1.13 -10.08 45.83
C TYR A 232 -1.12 -11.47 46.49
N ALA A 233 -1.94 -12.41 46.01
CA ALA A 233 -1.93 -13.80 46.46
C ALA A 233 -0.54 -14.44 46.28
N ALA A 234 0.09 -14.26 45.12
CA ALA A 234 1.43 -14.79 44.82
C ALA A 234 2.55 -14.22 45.71
N LYS A 235 2.38 -13.02 46.27
CA LYS A 235 3.37 -12.41 47.19
C LYS A 235 3.13 -12.76 48.66
N ALA A 236 1.96 -13.29 48.99
CA ALA A 236 1.58 -13.64 50.35
C ALA A 236 1.82 -15.12 50.68
N GLY A 237 1.92 -15.99 49.66
CA GLY A 237 2.35 -17.37 49.82
C GLY A 237 3.85 -17.46 50.15
N ASP A 238 4.18 -18.32 51.12
CA ASP A 238 5.56 -18.70 51.44
C ASP A 238 6.25 -19.21 50.15
N GLY A 239 7.53 -18.89 49.97
CA GLY A 239 8.27 -18.90 48.69
C GLY A 239 8.49 -20.26 48.00
N THR A 240 7.50 -21.15 48.02
CA THR A 240 7.53 -22.50 47.43
C THR A 240 6.32 -22.81 46.53
N ALA A 241 5.32 -21.92 46.41
CA ALA A 241 4.32 -22.04 45.35
C ALA A 241 4.94 -21.60 44.02
N ALA A 242 4.94 -22.51 43.04
CA ALA A 242 5.53 -22.35 41.73
C ALA A 242 5.30 -20.95 41.14
N VAL A 243 6.33 -20.43 40.48
CA VAL A 243 6.21 -19.33 39.53
C VAL A 243 5.21 -19.78 38.46
N VAL A 244 3.93 -19.60 38.73
CA VAL A 244 2.90 -19.65 37.69
C VAL A 244 3.16 -18.41 36.87
N ASP A 245 3.60 -18.63 35.64
CA ASP A 245 4.01 -17.62 34.70
C ASP A 245 3.04 -16.43 34.73
N VAL A 246 3.59 -15.26 35.06
CA VAL A 246 2.91 -13.95 35.01
C VAL A 246 2.42 -13.63 33.59
N GLU A 247 2.69 -14.50 32.61
CA GLU A 247 2.16 -14.47 31.25
C GLU A 247 0.69 -14.93 31.13
N VAL A 248 0.17 -15.75 32.07
CA VAL A 248 -1.20 -16.30 31.95
C VAL A 248 -2.31 -15.24 32.09
N VAL A 249 -2.05 -14.11 32.76
CA VAL A 249 -3.08 -13.06 33.00
C VAL A 249 -2.99 -11.89 31.98
N LYS A 250 -2.30 -12.06 30.84
CA LYS A 250 -2.29 -11.05 29.77
C LYS A 250 -3.56 -11.02 28.89
N ALA A 251 -4.55 -11.87 29.11
CA ALA A 251 -5.70 -11.94 28.21
C ALA A 251 -6.92 -11.15 28.75
N ALA A 252 -7.42 -10.20 27.95
CA ALA A 252 -8.80 -9.71 28.05
C ALA A 252 -9.85 -10.86 28.00
N GLY A 253 -9.43 -12.09 27.68
CA GLY A 253 -10.20 -13.32 27.82
C GLY A 253 -10.52 -13.68 29.28
N ALA A 254 -9.57 -13.58 30.22
CA ALA A 254 -9.79 -13.99 31.61
C ALA A 254 -10.85 -13.13 32.32
N SER A 255 -10.89 -11.82 32.05
CA SER A 255 -11.95 -10.95 32.58
C SER A 255 -13.32 -11.25 31.97
N ARG A 256 -13.39 -11.66 30.70
CA ARG A 256 -14.66 -12.11 30.08
C ARG A 256 -15.14 -13.44 30.65
N VAL A 257 -14.23 -14.38 30.90
CA VAL A 257 -14.54 -15.66 31.57
C VAL A 257 -15.06 -15.43 32.98
N PHE A 258 -14.44 -14.52 33.74
CA PHE A 258 -14.95 -14.11 35.05
C PHE A 258 -16.34 -13.48 34.98
N LEU A 259 -16.55 -12.51 34.08
CA LEU A 259 -17.86 -11.86 33.92
C LEU A 259 -18.95 -12.83 33.43
N SER A 260 -18.58 -13.86 32.67
CA SER A 260 -19.52 -14.90 32.25
C SER A 260 -20.06 -15.73 33.41
N ALA A 261 -19.35 -15.80 34.55
CA ALA A 261 -19.87 -16.44 35.76
C ALA A 261 -21.14 -15.75 36.26
N TYR A 262 -21.23 -14.42 36.19
CA TYR A 262 -22.46 -13.69 36.58
C TYR A 262 -23.63 -13.98 35.63
N MET A 263 -23.36 -14.25 34.35
CA MET A 263 -24.39 -14.66 33.39
C MET A 263 -24.87 -16.07 33.68
N LEU A 264 -23.93 -17.00 33.91
CA LEU A 264 -24.20 -18.40 34.21
C LEU A 264 -25.03 -18.56 35.49
N THR A 265 -24.75 -17.76 36.53
CA THR A 265 -25.50 -17.83 37.79
C THR A 265 -26.86 -17.14 37.75
N ALA A 266 -26.98 -16.03 37.02
CA ALA A 266 -28.22 -15.26 36.93
C ALA A 266 -29.26 -15.85 35.97
N HIS A 267 -28.82 -16.32 34.79
CA HIS A 267 -29.70 -16.87 33.75
C HIS A 267 -29.25 -18.25 33.23
N PRO A 268 -29.23 -19.31 34.08
CA PRO A 268 -28.74 -20.63 33.66
C PRO A 268 -29.53 -21.24 32.49
N ARG A 269 -30.84 -20.99 32.43
CA ARG A 269 -31.76 -21.59 31.43
C ARG A 269 -31.60 -21.02 30.03
N GLU A 270 -31.04 -19.82 29.89
CA GLU A 270 -30.83 -19.18 28.58
C GLU A 270 -29.46 -19.54 27.97
N ILE A 271 -28.53 -20.04 28.78
CA ILE A 271 -27.14 -20.33 28.37
C ILE A 271 -26.90 -21.83 28.22
N LEU A 272 -27.52 -22.66 29.07
CA LEU A 272 -27.34 -24.10 29.07
C LEU A 272 -28.57 -24.77 28.46
N SER A 273 -28.38 -25.41 27.30
CA SER A 273 -29.45 -26.10 26.56
C SER A 273 -29.90 -27.39 27.27
N GLU A 274 -28.98 -28.07 27.99
CA GLU A 274 -29.24 -29.26 28.82
C GLU A 274 -28.45 -29.16 30.13
N VAL A 275 -29.06 -29.50 31.27
CA VAL A 275 -28.44 -29.38 32.60
C VAL A 275 -27.88 -30.74 33.02
N GLY A 276 -26.75 -31.14 32.44
CA GLY A 276 -26.02 -32.35 32.83
C GLY A 276 -25.17 -32.16 34.11
N GLU A 277 -24.55 -33.24 34.58
CA GLU A 277 -23.62 -33.18 35.74
C GLU A 277 -22.46 -32.18 35.57
N PRO A 278 -21.78 -32.06 34.42
CA PRO A 278 -20.68 -31.09 34.28
C PRO A 278 -21.19 -29.64 34.24
N GLU A 279 -22.37 -29.39 33.69
CA GLU A 279 -23.01 -28.08 33.68
C GLU A 279 -23.46 -27.66 35.09
N GLN A 280 -23.94 -28.61 35.90
CA GLN A 280 -24.25 -28.38 37.32
C GLN A 280 -22.99 -28.11 38.15
N ALA A 281 -21.90 -28.83 37.91
CA ALA A 281 -20.60 -28.60 38.56
C ALA A 281 -20.01 -27.23 38.18
N LEU A 282 -20.17 -26.81 36.93
CA LEU A 282 -19.78 -25.48 36.46
C LEU A 282 -20.61 -24.37 37.15
N LEU A 283 -21.93 -24.54 37.25
CA LEU A 283 -22.80 -23.59 37.96
C LEU A 283 -22.48 -23.52 39.46
N ALA A 284 -22.21 -24.67 40.10
CA ALA A 284 -21.85 -24.72 41.51
C ALA A 284 -20.51 -24.02 41.76
N SER A 285 -19.47 -24.31 40.97
CA SER A 285 -18.17 -23.64 41.08
C SER A 285 -18.24 -22.14 40.79
N ALA A 286 -19.03 -21.72 39.79
CA ALA A 286 -19.29 -20.30 39.50
C ALA A 286 -19.93 -19.57 40.69
N LYS A 287 -20.95 -20.17 41.33
CA LYS A 287 -21.59 -19.60 42.53
C LYS A 287 -20.62 -19.52 43.71
N THR A 288 -19.87 -20.57 43.98
CA THR A 288 -18.89 -20.59 45.08
C THR A 288 -17.81 -19.53 44.89
N MET A 289 -17.29 -19.39 43.67
CA MET A 289 -16.30 -18.37 43.33
C MET A 289 -16.86 -16.94 43.47
N LEU A 290 -18.06 -16.68 42.95
CA LEU A 290 -18.69 -15.35 43.06
C LEU A 290 -19.03 -14.99 44.50
N ASN A 291 -19.50 -15.95 45.30
CA ASN A 291 -19.75 -15.74 46.72
C ASN A 291 -18.45 -15.45 47.50
N ALA A 292 -17.36 -16.17 47.22
CA ALA A 292 -16.06 -15.89 47.81
C ALA A 292 -15.55 -14.48 47.43
N PHE A 293 -15.77 -14.08 46.17
CA PHE A 293 -15.41 -12.75 45.67
C PHE A 293 -16.25 -11.63 46.29
N GLU A 294 -17.56 -11.78 46.40
CA GLU A 294 -18.43 -10.78 47.02
C GLU A 294 -18.25 -10.70 48.54
N GLN A 295 -17.98 -11.82 49.20
CA GLN A 295 -17.57 -11.82 50.62
C GLN A 295 -16.25 -11.07 50.81
N TRP A 296 -15.30 -11.24 49.90
CA TRP A 296 -14.06 -10.48 49.89
C TRP A 296 -14.29 -8.98 49.63
N LEU A 297 -15.24 -8.60 48.77
CA LEU A 297 -15.59 -7.20 48.52
C LEU A 297 -16.32 -6.54 49.70
N ASN A 298 -17.19 -7.27 50.39
CA ASN A 298 -18.08 -6.75 51.43
C ASN A 298 -17.43 -6.71 52.83
N GLN A 299 -16.39 -7.49 53.09
CA GLN A 299 -15.63 -7.42 54.34
C GLN A 299 -14.66 -6.23 54.30
N ASN A 300 -14.65 -5.39 55.34
CA ASN A 300 -13.82 -4.18 55.42
C ASN A 300 -12.36 -4.42 54.95
N PRO A 301 -11.84 -3.64 53.98
CA PRO A 301 -10.50 -3.83 53.39
C PRO A 301 -9.34 -3.75 54.37
N THR A 302 -9.58 -3.24 55.58
CA THR A 302 -8.59 -2.93 56.62
C THR A 302 -8.18 -4.15 57.46
N GLU A 303 -8.96 -5.24 57.51
CA GLU A 303 -8.69 -6.38 58.42
C GLU A 303 -8.39 -7.71 57.72
N GLN A 304 -8.34 -7.75 56.39
CA GLN A 304 -8.24 -9.02 55.67
C GLN A 304 -6.86 -9.67 55.73
N THR A 305 -6.87 -10.94 56.13
CA THR A 305 -5.78 -11.92 56.05
C THR A 305 -5.56 -12.36 54.60
N PRO A 306 -4.31 -12.70 54.21
CA PRO A 306 -4.01 -13.27 52.89
C PRO A 306 -4.69 -14.61 52.57
N GLN A 307 -5.45 -15.17 53.51
CA GLN A 307 -6.14 -16.46 53.39
C GLN A 307 -7.39 -16.37 52.50
N THR A 308 -8.23 -15.33 52.64
CA THR A 308 -9.46 -15.17 51.83
C THR A 308 -9.16 -14.95 50.33
N LEU A 309 -8.02 -14.34 50.02
CA LEU A 309 -7.55 -14.18 48.63
C LEU A 309 -6.99 -15.48 48.05
N ALA A 310 -6.37 -16.33 48.87
CA ALA A 310 -5.92 -17.65 48.45
C ALA A 310 -7.11 -18.59 48.18
N GLU A 311 -8.15 -18.52 49.02
CA GLU A 311 -9.42 -19.24 48.83
C GLU A 311 -10.12 -18.82 47.54
N PHE A 312 -10.14 -17.52 47.22
CA PHE A 312 -10.66 -17.02 45.94
C PHE A 312 -9.83 -17.54 44.75
N ASP A 313 -8.50 -17.52 44.84
CA ASP A 313 -7.62 -17.97 43.76
C ASP A 313 -7.79 -19.48 43.47
N GLU A 314 -7.98 -20.29 44.51
CA GLU A 314 -8.32 -21.71 44.38
C GLU A 314 -9.69 -21.92 43.72
N CYS A 315 -10.71 -21.15 44.13
CA CYS A 315 -12.05 -21.19 43.53
C CYS A 315 -12.04 -20.73 42.07
N TRP A 316 -11.25 -19.70 41.75
CA TRP A 316 -11.07 -19.17 40.40
C TRP A 316 -10.43 -20.20 39.47
N ASN A 317 -9.36 -20.85 39.89
CA ASN A 317 -8.68 -21.88 39.11
C ASN A 317 -9.59 -23.10 38.86
N THR A 318 -10.38 -23.49 39.87
CA THR A 318 -11.36 -24.58 39.75
C THR A 318 -12.46 -24.21 38.75
N TYR A 319 -13.05 -23.02 38.86
CA TYR A 319 -14.05 -22.54 37.89
C TYR A 319 -13.48 -22.42 36.47
N TYR A 320 -12.29 -21.83 36.32
CA TYR A 320 -11.66 -21.60 35.02
C TYR A 320 -11.38 -22.91 34.28
N SER A 321 -10.89 -23.93 34.99
CA SER A 321 -10.64 -25.26 34.40
C SER A 321 -11.94 -25.95 33.97
N LEU A 322 -12.99 -25.90 34.80
CA LEU A 322 -14.31 -26.44 34.45
C LEU A 322 -14.96 -25.67 33.29
N PHE A 323 -14.78 -24.35 33.24
CA PHE A 323 -15.30 -23.50 32.17
C PHE A 323 -14.63 -23.80 30.83
N GLU A 324 -13.29 -23.91 30.78
CA GLU A 324 -12.58 -24.27 29.56
C GLU A 324 -12.90 -25.70 29.10
N ALA A 325 -13.09 -26.65 30.04
CA ALA A 325 -13.54 -28.00 29.71
C ALA A 325 -14.95 -28.02 29.10
N TRP A 326 -15.90 -27.30 29.71
CA TRP A 326 -17.26 -27.14 29.18
C TRP A 326 -17.25 -26.46 27.80
N LYS A 327 -16.53 -25.34 27.66
CA LYS A 327 -16.42 -24.60 26.41
C LYS A 327 -15.82 -25.44 25.30
N SER A 328 -14.78 -26.23 25.57
CA SER A 328 -14.20 -27.15 24.60
C SER A 328 -15.26 -28.15 24.09
N LYS A 329 -16.00 -28.78 25.00
CA LYS A 329 -17.08 -29.72 24.65
C LYS A 329 -18.22 -29.05 23.87
N ASP A 330 -18.65 -27.86 24.27
CA ASP A 330 -19.70 -27.09 23.59
C ASP A 330 -19.27 -26.64 22.19
N THR A 331 -18.03 -26.17 22.05
CA THR A 331 -17.45 -25.85 20.74
C THR A 331 -17.36 -27.06 19.82
N GLU A 332 -17.04 -28.23 20.36
CA GLU A 332 -17.00 -29.48 19.60
C GLU A 332 -18.38 -29.94 19.13
N GLN A 333 -19.41 -29.82 19.99
CA GLN A 333 -20.79 -30.09 19.61
C GLN A 333 -21.30 -29.12 18.55
N LEU A 334 -21.04 -27.82 18.71
CA LEU A 334 -21.42 -26.81 17.73
C LEU A 334 -20.76 -27.06 16.36
N VAL A 335 -19.46 -27.38 16.36
CA VAL A 335 -18.72 -27.76 15.14
C VAL A 335 -19.33 -29.01 14.52
N THR A 336 -19.66 -30.02 15.32
CA THR A 336 -20.27 -31.27 14.83
C THR A 336 -21.64 -31.00 14.17
N ASN A 337 -22.48 -30.18 14.80
CA ASN A 337 -23.77 -29.78 14.24
C ASN A 337 -23.61 -28.96 12.96
N MET A 338 -22.65 -28.05 12.91
CA MET A 338 -22.34 -27.28 11.71
C MET A 338 -21.82 -28.15 10.56
N ILE A 339 -21.01 -29.17 10.86
CA ILE A 339 -20.57 -30.16 9.88
C ILE A 339 -21.77 -30.99 9.41
N ALA A 340 -22.68 -31.40 10.30
CA ALA A 340 -23.90 -32.11 9.92
C ALA A 340 -24.78 -31.27 8.97
N HIS A 341 -25.03 -30.00 9.29
CA HIS A 341 -25.73 -29.06 8.41
C HIS A 341 -25.01 -28.91 7.06
N TYR A 342 -23.67 -28.88 7.05
CA TYR A 342 -22.90 -28.82 5.81
C TYR A 342 -23.10 -30.08 4.94
N ILE A 343 -23.18 -31.26 5.56
CA ILE A 343 -23.47 -32.53 4.87
C ILE A 343 -24.90 -32.54 4.33
N GLU A 344 -25.88 -32.13 5.13
CA GLU A 344 -27.29 -32.06 4.73
C GLU A 344 -27.50 -31.15 3.51
N MET A 345 -26.83 -30.00 3.47
CA MET A 345 -26.85 -29.12 2.30
C MET A 345 -26.23 -29.78 1.04
N GLY A 346 -25.20 -30.60 1.23
CA GLY A 346 -24.61 -31.41 0.15
C GLY A 346 -25.53 -32.50 -0.37
N GLN A 347 -26.31 -33.15 0.50
CA GLN A 347 -27.31 -34.15 0.14
C GLN A 347 -28.54 -33.53 -0.53
N LEU A 348 -28.99 -32.37 -0.04
CA LEU A 348 -30.04 -31.58 -0.67
C LEU A 348 -29.66 -31.20 -2.10
N TRP A 349 -28.43 -30.77 -2.34
CA TRP A 349 -27.92 -30.51 -3.69
C TRP A 349 -28.03 -31.73 -4.60
N GLU A 350 -27.64 -32.92 -4.10
CA GLU A 350 -27.67 -34.16 -4.87
C GLU A 350 -29.10 -34.55 -5.26
N SER A 351 -30.08 -34.31 -4.38
CA SER A 351 -31.50 -34.52 -4.65
C SER A 351 -32.13 -33.49 -5.61
N VAL A 352 -31.59 -32.27 -5.64
CA VAL A 352 -32.07 -31.16 -6.47
C VAL A 352 -31.41 -31.15 -7.85
N ARG A 353 -30.17 -31.67 -7.97
CA ARG A 353 -29.43 -31.81 -9.23
C ARG A 353 -30.23 -32.56 -10.29
N ASP A 354 -30.99 -33.58 -9.89
CA ASP A 354 -31.81 -34.37 -10.81
C ASP A 354 -33.15 -33.68 -11.16
N ARG A 355 -33.50 -32.57 -10.49
CA ARG A 355 -34.81 -31.88 -10.62
C ARG A 355 -34.74 -30.43 -11.13
N ALA A 356 -33.61 -29.73 -11.05
CA ALA A 356 -33.56 -28.29 -11.33
C ALA A 356 -32.42 -27.88 -12.28
N SER A 357 -32.81 -27.18 -13.36
CA SER A 357 -31.92 -26.60 -14.37
C SER A 357 -31.76 -25.08 -14.16
N SER A 358 -31.33 -24.65 -12.96
CA SER A 358 -31.07 -23.23 -12.66
C SER A 358 -29.74 -23.03 -11.95
N ALA A 359 -28.80 -22.35 -12.63
CA ALA A 359 -27.48 -21.98 -12.12
C ALA A 359 -27.53 -21.07 -10.87
N ASP A 360 -28.63 -20.32 -10.68
CA ASP A 360 -28.79 -19.39 -9.55
C ASP A 360 -28.86 -20.11 -8.19
N TRP A 361 -29.49 -21.30 -8.15
CA TRP A 361 -29.54 -22.12 -6.93
C TRP A 361 -28.16 -22.71 -6.58
N GLN A 362 -27.30 -22.93 -7.57
CA GLN A 362 -25.94 -23.42 -7.35
C GLN A 362 -25.09 -22.35 -6.65
N GLN A 363 -25.18 -21.11 -7.11
CA GLN A 363 -24.45 -20.00 -6.49
C GLN A 363 -24.90 -19.77 -5.04
N GLN A 364 -26.20 -19.77 -4.75
CA GLN A 364 -26.70 -19.58 -3.39
C GLN A 364 -26.29 -20.71 -2.44
N LEU A 365 -26.27 -21.97 -2.89
CA LEU A 365 -25.84 -23.10 -2.06
C LEU A 365 -24.33 -23.07 -1.81
N ASP A 366 -23.53 -22.71 -2.80
CA ASP A 366 -22.08 -22.58 -2.66
C ASP A 366 -21.71 -21.40 -1.75
N GLU A 367 -22.45 -20.29 -1.81
CA GLU A 367 -22.33 -19.18 -0.86
C GLU A 367 -22.68 -19.60 0.57
N GLN A 368 -23.74 -20.38 0.77
CA GLN A 368 -24.09 -20.88 2.10
C GLN A 368 -23.07 -21.90 2.64
N ARG A 369 -22.54 -22.78 1.79
CA ARG A 369 -21.49 -23.75 2.14
C ARG A 369 -20.17 -23.07 2.48
N THR A 370 -19.78 -22.04 1.74
CA THR A 370 -18.59 -21.24 2.03
C THR A 370 -18.75 -20.46 3.34
N GLN A 371 -19.93 -19.87 3.60
CA GLN A 371 -20.21 -19.23 4.88
C GLN A 371 -20.18 -20.20 6.07
N LEU A 372 -20.70 -21.42 5.91
CA LEU A 372 -20.62 -22.49 6.92
C LEU A 372 -19.16 -22.89 7.18
N ARG A 373 -18.37 -23.10 6.12
CA ARG A 373 -16.94 -23.43 6.21
C ARG A 373 -16.15 -22.34 6.94
N ASP A 374 -16.39 -21.06 6.61
CA ASP A 374 -15.75 -19.93 7.27
C ASP A 374 -16.13 -19.82 8.76
N ARG A 375 -17.37 -20.16 9.12
CA ARG A 375 -17.80 -20.21 10.52
C ARG A 375 -17.16 -21.39 11.25
N ILE A 376 -17.05 -22.56 10.63
CA ILE A 376 -16.37 -23.75 11.21
C ILE A 376 -14.90 -23.42 11.47
N ALA A 377 -14.23 -22.76 10.51
CA ALA A 377 -12.85 -22.32 10.67
C ALA A 377 -12.67 -21.31 11.82
N LYS A 378 -13.62 -20.36 11.98
CA LYS A 378 -13.56 -19.35 13.05
C LYS A 378 -13.83 -19.91 14.44
N VAL A 379 -14.71 -20.90 14.57
CA VAL A 379 -15.13 -21.44 15.87
C VAL A 379 -14.29 -22.63 16.31
N GLY A 380 -13.96 -23.55 15.39
CA GLY A 380 -13.31 -24.82 15.69
C GLY A 380 -11.82 -24.91 15.32
N GLY A 381 -11.25 -23.87 14.69
CA GLY A 381 -9.83 -23.84 14.31
C GLY A 381 -9.41 -24.95 13.33
N GLU A 382 -8.13 -25.31 13.34
CA GLU A 382 -7.56 -26.28 12.39
C GLU A 382 -8.11 -27.71 12.58
N ALA A 383 -8.31 -28.15 13.83
CA ALA A 383 -8.84 -29.48 14.12
C ALA A 383 -10.26 -29.70 13.57
N ALA A 384 -11.10 -28.67 13.59
CA ALA A 384 -12.44 -28.74 13.00
C ALA A 384 -12.41 -28.77 11.46
N MET A 385 -11.46 -28.06 10.86
CA MET A 385 -11.25 -28.06 9.41
C MET A 385 -10.72 -29.41 8.90
N GLU A 386 -9.89 -30.09 9.68
CA GLU A 386 -9.41 -31.44 9.37
C GLU A 386 -10.56 -32.47 9.41
N ARG A 387 -11.44 -32.39 10.43
CA ARG A 387 -12.66 -33.22 10.49
C ARG A 387 -13.59 -32.97 9.31
N LEU A 388 -13.78 -31.71 8.91
CA LEU A 388 -14.56 -31.36 7.72
C LEU A 388 -13.91 -31.94 6.44
N ALA A 389 -12.59 -31.85 6.31
CA ALA A 389 -11.86 -32.41 5.17
C ALA A 389 -11.91 -33.94 5.10
N GLU A 390 -11.87 -34.62 6.25
CA GLU A 390 -12.07 -36.07 6.34
C GLU A 390 -13.49 -36.46 5.90
N VAL A 391 -14.50 -35.72 6.34
CA VAL A 391 -15.90 -35.90 5.91
C VAL A 391 -16.04 -35.66 4.40
N GLU A 392 -15.44 -34.60 3.85
CA GLU A 392 -15.43 -34.32 2.40
C GLU A 392 -14.77 -35.45 1.60
N ARG A 393 -13.64 -35.98 2.09
CA ARG A 393 -12.96 -37.14 1.49
C ARG A 393 -13.84 -38.38 1.49
N ARG A 394 -14.52 -38.67 2.61
CA ARG A 394 -15.46 -39.81 2.71
C ARG A 394 -16.65 -39.69 1.77
N ILE A 395 -17.18 -38.48 1.59
CA ILE A 395 -18.29 -38.22 0.64
C ILE A 395 -17.82 -38.41 -0.81
N ASN A 396 -16.64 -37.87 -1.17
CA ASN A 396 -16.10 -38.02 -2.52
C ASN A 396 -15.77 -39.50 -2.84
N ALA A 397 -15.19 -40.23 -1.89
CA ALA A 397 -14.94 -41.68 -2.05
C ALA A 397 -16.24 -42.46 -2.23
N ALA A 398 -17.31 -42.13 -1.49
CA ALA A 398 -18.63 -42.74 -1.66
C ALA A 398 -19.25 -42.42 -3.03
N ARG A 399 -19.05 -41.19 -3.55
CA ARG A 399 -19.49 -40.78 -4.89
C ARG A 399 -18.74 -41.54 -5.99
N GLU A 400 -17.43 -41.63 -5.91
CA GLU A 400 -16.60 -42.37 -6.86
C GLU A 400 -16.96 -43.86 -6.87
N ALA A 401 -17.26 -44.45 -5.71
CA ALA A 401 -17.73 -45.84 -5.62
C ALA A 401 -19.10 -46.05 -6.30
N LEU A 402 -20.03 -45.10 -6.16
CA LEU A 402 -21.33 -45.14 -6.81
C LEU A 402 -21.22 -44.94 -8.33
N GLU A 403 -20.33 -44.03 -8.76
CA GLU A 403 -20.08 -43.75 -10.18
C GLU A 403 -19.36 -44.91 -10.88
N ASN A 404 -18.41 -45.56 -10.18
CA ASN A 404 -17.79 -46.78 -10.66
C ASN A 404 -18.78 -47.94 -10.77
N ARG A 405 -19.76 -48.06 -9.85
CA ARG A 405 -20.88 -49.01 -10.01
C ARG A 405 -21.73 -48.69 -11.24
N ARG A 406 -22.12 -47.43 -11.45
CA ARG A 406 -22.87 -46.99 -12.65
C ARG A 406 -22.09 -47.23 -13.95
N ARG A 407 -20.76 -47.06 -13.95
CA ARG A 407 -19.90 -47.33 -15.11
C ARG A 407 -19.76 -48.83 -15.37
N HIS A 408 -19.70 -49.65 -14.31
CA HIS A 408 -19.65 -51.11 -14.43
C HIS A 408 -20.96 -51.70 -15.01
N ASP A 409 -22.11 -51.10 -14.67
CA ASP A 409 -23.42 -51.49 -15.21
C ASP A 409 -23.63 -51.07 -16.67
N SER A 410 -22.74 -50.25 -17.25
CA SER A 410 -22.89 -49.68 -18.60
C SER A 410 -22.07 -50.38 -19.70
N VAL A 411 -21.37 -51.49 -19.40
CA VAL A 411 -20.44 -52.19 -20.32
C VAL A 411 -20.96 -53.57 -20.80
N ASN A 412 -22.18 -53.99 -20.48
CA ASN A 412 -22.68 -55.28 -21.00
C ASN A 412 -24.17 -55.23 -21.42
N PRO A 413 -24.50 -55.40 -22.72
CA PRO A 413 -25.86 -55.60 -23.17
C PRO A 413 -26.09 -57.05 -23.61
N GLU A 414 -26.72 -57.89 -22.79
CA GLU A 414 -27.56 -59.01 -23.26
C GLU A 414 -28.44 -59.64 -22.15
N ILE A 415 -29.75 -59.38 -22.27
CA ILE A 415 -30.95 -60.25 -22.14
C ILE A 415 -31.24 -61.01 -20.80
N PRO A 416 -32.53 -61.07 -20.36
CA PRO A 416 -32.94 -61.28 -18.96
C PRO A 416 -33.23 -62.76 -18.61
N PRO A 417 -33.48 -63.04 -17.31
CA PRO A 417 -34.71 -63.74 -16.98
C PRO A 417 -35.39 -63.25 -15.68
N SER A 418 -36.74 -63.19 -15.71
CA SER A 418 -37.61 -63.52 -14.55
C SER A 418 -37.73 -65.06 -14.44
N PRO A 419 -38.27 -65.71 -13.38
CA PRO A 419 -39.04 -65.18 -12.21
C PRO A 419 -38.71 -65.82 -10.81
N THR A 420 -38.92 -65.06 -9.71
CA THR A 420 -39.33 -65.52 -8.32
C THR A 420 -38.46 -66.58 -7.56
N PRO A 421 -38.60 -66.82 -6.22
CA PRO A 421 -39.63 -66.39 -5.26
C PRO A 421 -39.14 -65.76 -3.91
N ARG A 422 -40.12 -65.24 -3.18
CA ARG A 422 -40.14 -64.86 -1.74
C ARG A 422 -39.58 -65.97 -0.79
N PRO A 423 -39.20 -65.61 0.45
CA PRO A 423 -40.13 -65.64 1.61
C PRO A 423 -40.15 -64.27 2.36
N GLN A 424 -41.31 -63.66 2.62
CA GLN A 424 -42.17 -63.81 3.83
C GLN A 424 -41.40 -63.61 5.15
N ALA A 425 -41.52 -62.41 5.74
CA ALA A 425 -42.33 -62.11 6.94
C ALA A 425 -41.47 -62.29 8.22
N GLU A 426 -41.29 -61.27 9.05
CA GLU A 426 -42.24 -60.97 10.12
C GLU A 426 -42.47 -59.48 10.40
N SER A 427 -43.67 -59.23 10.91
CA SER A 427 -44.33 -57.97 11.18
C SER A 427 -44.10 -57.51 12.62
N ARG A 428 -44.07 -56.19 12.87
CA ARG A 428 -44.95 -55.59 13.91
C ARG A 428 -45.00 -54.05 13.86
N ASN A 429 -46.19 -53.58 13.46
CA ASN A 429 -47.03 -52.52 14.05
C ASN A 429 -46.57 -51.04 14.08
N ASN A 430 -47.10 -50.27 13.12
CA ASN A 430 -47.97 -49.05 13.19
C ASN A 430 -48.07 -48.22 14.50
N PRO A 431 -48.49 -46.90 14.47
CA PRO A 431 -49.21 -46.19 13.38
C PRO A 431 -48.79 -44.72 13.02
N VAL A 432 -48.82 -44.38 11.72
CA VAL A 432 -49.65 -43.37 10.97
C VAL A 432 -50.28 -42.19 11.78
N PRO A 433 -50.34 -40.91 11.32
CA PRO A 433 -50.83 -40.39 9.99
C PRO A 433 -50.04 -39.17 9.41
N SER A 434 -50.29 -38.51 8.28
CA SER A 434 -50.96 -38.72 6.98
C SER A 434 -50.64 -37.48 6.09
N ILE A 435 -50.07 -37.70 4.90
CA ILE A 435 -50.42 -37.22 3.53
C ILE A 435 -51.33 -35.96 3.41
N PRO A 436 -51.07 -34.96 2.51
CA PRO A 436 -51.30 -35.16 1.06
C PRO A 436 -50.37 -34.47 0.03
N THR A 437 -49.71 -35.30 -0.79
CA THR A 437 -49.93 -35.63 -2.22
C THR A 437 -50.67 -34.65 -3.19
N VAL A 438 -49.90 -34.13 -4.16
CA VAL A 438 -50.07 -34.11 -5.66
C VAL A 438 -51.12 -33.21 -6.36
N SER A 439 -50.66 -32.32 -7.27
CA SER A 439 -50.84 -32.42 -8.76
C SER A 439 -50.45 -31.12 -9.53
N PRO A 440 -49.81 -31.21 -10.72
CA PRO A 440 -49.68 -30.15 -11.75
C PRO A 440 -50.87 -30.23 -12.77
N PRO A 441 -51.14 -29.32 -13.75
CA PRO A 441 -50.24 -28.78 -14.81
C PRO A 441 -50.46 -27.26 -15.13
N THR A 442 -49.63 -26.56 -15.92
CA THR A 442 -49.85 -26.29 -17.37
C THR A 442 -48.83 -25.23 -17.83
N SER A 443 -48.22 -25.42 -19.01
CA SER A 443 -47.63 -24.37 -19.88
C SER A 443 -48.37 -24.45 -21.23
N PRO A 444 -48.42 -23.43 -22.14
CA PRO A 444 -47.37 -22.41 -22.36
C PRO A 444 -47.86 -20.98 -22.72
N ARG A 445 -47.01 -19.96 -22.53
CA ARG A 445 -46.97 -18.81 -23.47
C ARG A 445 -45.62 -18.08 -23.47
N ILE A 446 -45.07 -17.99 -24.68
CA ILE A 446 -43.82 -17.34 -25.13
C ILE A 446 -43.97 -15.79 -25.06
N PRO A 447 -42.85 -15.04 -24.95
CA PRO A 447 -42.79 -13.74 -24.30
C PRO A 447 -42.85 -12.56 -25.27
N SER A 448 -43.15 -11.39 -24.71
CA SER A 448 -42.80 -10.10 -25.32
C SER A 448 -42.08 -9.26 -24.25
N SER A 449 -40.83 -8.92 -24.56
CA SER A 449 -39.93 -8.06 -23.77
C SER A 449 -40.62 -6.75 -23.34
N PRO A 450 -40.19 -6.10 -22.24
CA PRO A 450 -39.09 -5.13 -22.41
C PRO A 450 -38.18 -4.90 -21.19
N ARG A 451 -36.98 -4.40 -21.52
CA ARG A 451 -36.18 -3.37 -20.81
C ARG A 451 -35.31 -3.78 -19.60
N LEU A 452 -34.04 -3.39 -19.77
CA LEU A 452 -33.02 -3.19 -18.74
C LEU A 452 -33.59 -2.46 -17.52
N GLY A 453 -33.40 -3.07 -16.35
CA GLY A 453 -33.49 -2.42 -15.03
C GLY A 453 -32.12 -2.43 -14.35
N SER A 454 -31.73 -1.26 -13.84
CA SER A 454 -30.49 -0.94 -13.12
C SER A 454 -30.23 -1.82 -11.87
N PRO A 455 -28.97 -1.91 -11.40
CA PRO A 455 -28.62 -2.68 -10.22
C PRO A 455 -28.98 -1.93 -8.94
N SER A 456 -29.77 -2.55 -8.07
CA SER A 456 -29.95 -2.10 -6.69
C SER A 456 -28.73 -2.52 -5.86
N GLY A 457 -28.00 -1.53 -5.36
CA GLY A 457 -26.81 -1.74 -4.53
C GLY A 457 -27.16 -2.23 -3.13
N THR A 458 -26.52 -3.32 -2.73
CA THR A 458 -26.24 -3.61 -1.31
C THR A 458 -24.84 -3.09 -1.01
N GLN A 459 -24.73 -1.90 -0.43
CA GLN A 459 -23.44 -1.35 0.00
C GLN A 459 -22.96 -2.13 1.23
N PHE A 460 -21.97 -3.02 1.03
CA PHE A 460 -21.14 -3.54 2.13
C PHE A 460 -20.28 -2.40 2.68
N ILE A 461 -20.56 -1.95 3.90
CA ILE A 461 -19.68 -1.03 4.63
C ILE A 461 -18.59 -1.87 5.30
N ALA A 462 -17.42 -1.98 4.67
CA ALA A 462 -16.24 -2.62 5.27
C ALA A 462 -15.53 -1.67 6.25
N SER A 463 -15.02 -2.20 7.37
CA SER A 463 -14.32 -1.39 8.39
C SER A 463 -12.87 -1.08 8.01
N ALA A 464 -12.30 0.01 8.56
CA ALA A 464 -10.92 0.43 8.30
C ALA A 464 -9.86 -0.65 8.63
N GLU A 465 -10.12 -1.53 9.59
CA GLU A 465 -9.26 -2.67 9.92
C GLU A 465 -9.31 -3.80 8.88
N GLN A 466 -10.48 -4.03 8.27
CA GLN A 466 -10.61 -4.97 7.16
C GLN A 466 -9.85 -4.46 5.93
N LEU A 467 -9.86 -3.15 5.68
CA LEU A 467 -9.05 -2.52 4.64
C LEU A 467 -7.55 -2.71 4.89
N ALA A 468 -7.07 -2.43 6.11
CA ALA A 468 -5.67 -2.61 6.48
C ALA A 468 -5.19 -4.06 6.29
N ARG A 469 -6.05 -5.04 6.62
CA ARG A 469 -5.78 -6.47 6.37
C ARG A 469 -5.81 -6.83 4.88
N LEU A 470 -6.77 -6.29 4.13
CA LEU A 470 -6.87 -6.42 2.66
C LEU A 470 -5.74 -5.72 1.91
N MET A 471 -5.05 -4.77 2.52
CA MET A 471 -3.90 -4.11 1.90
C MET A 471 -2.60 -4.80 2.32
N SER A 472 -2.47 -5.15 3.60
CA SER A 472 -1.30 -5.85 4.15
C SER A 472 -1.12 -7.29 3.65
N ALA A 473 -2.20 -7.98 3.26
CA ALA A 473 -2.12 -9.33 2.70
C ALA A 473 -1.85 -9.36 1.19
N TYR A 474 -1.92 -8.21 0.51
CA TYR A 474 -1.97 -8.15 -0.97
C TYR A 474 -0.93 -7.20 -1.57
N ALA A 475 -0.38 -6.26 -0.79
CA ALA A 475 0.81 -5.53 -1.13
C ALA A 475 2.03 -6.27 -0.54
N PRO A 476 3.01 -6.69 -1.38
CA PRO A 476 4.35 -6.98 -0.86
C PRO A 476 4.87 -5.76 -0.10
N PRO A 477 5.89 -5.88 0.78
CA PRO A 477 6.61 -4.74 1.33
C PRO A 477 7.31 -3.99 0.19
N GLY A 478 6.54 -3.16 -0.51
CA GLY A 478 6.95 -2.36 -1.65
C GLY A 478 7.29 -0.92 -1.23
N PRO A 479 7.68 -0.08 -2.20
CA PRO A 479 8.10 1.30 -1.94
C PRO A 479 6.99 2.26 -1.52
N MET A 480 5.72 1.83 -1.49
CA MET A 480 4.55 2.66 -1.17
C MET A 480 3.90 2.21 0.12
N SER A 481 3.53 3.17 0.98
CA SER A 481 2.77 2.93 2.21
C SER A 481 1.34 2.48 1.90
N ASN A 482 0.71 1.72 2.79
CA ASN A 482 -0.71 1.36 2.68
C ASN A 482 -1.61 2.61 2.57
N GLU A 483 -1.23 3.73 3.21
CA GLU A 483 -1.94 5.01 3.07
C GLU A 483 -1.80 5.60 1.67
N GLN A 484 -0.59 5.58 1.13
CA GLN A 484 -0.31 6.05 -0.23
C GLN A 484 -1.05 5.19 -1.26
N LEU A 485 -1.10 3.87 -1.06
CA LEU A 485 -1.86 2.98 -1.95
C LEU A 485 -3.38 3.26 -1.88
N ALA A 486 -3.94 3.52 -0.69
CA ALA A 486 -5.37 3.83 -0.55
C ALA A 486 -5.70 5.14 -1.29
N HIS A 487 -4.85 6.15 -1.11
CA HIS A 487 -4.96 7.45 -1.77
C HIS A 487 -4.85 7.34 -3.30
N GLU A 488 -3.83 6.62 -3.81
CA GLU A 488 -3.65 6.41 -5.25
C GLU A 488 -4.80 5.62 -5.89
N VAL A 489 -5.41 4.71 -5.15
CA VAL A 489 -6.55 3.92 -5.64
C VAL A 489 -7.80 4.78 -5.87
N VAL A 490 -8.00 5.83 -5.06
CA VAL A 490 -9.12 6.76 -5.20
C VAL A 490 -8.87 7.78 -6.31
N MET A 491 -7.65 8.30 -6.38
CA MET A 491 -7.24 9.37 -7.31
C MET A 491 -7.10 8.89 -8.76
N ASP A 492 -6.37 7.79 -8.91
CA ASP A 492 -6.06 6.95 -10.07
C ASP A 492 -7.09 5.95 -10.64
N PRO A 493 -8.16 6.21 -11.42
CA PRO A 493 -9.10 5.14 -11.85
C PRO A 493 -8.47 4.00 -12.68
N ASP A 494 -7.32 4.24 -13.32
CA ASP A 494 -6.49 3.25 -14.04
C ASP A 494 -5.15 2.96 -13.35
N PHE A 495 -4.97 3.39 -12.10
CA PHE A 495 -3.75 3.15 -11.32
C PHE A 495 -3.33 1.68 -11.38
N LYS A 496 -2.07 1.49 -11.75
CA LYS A 496 -1.38 0.21 -11.76
C LYS A 496 -0.10 0.39 -10.97
N ILE A 497 0.20 -0.60 -10.15
CA ILE A 497 1.51 -0.72 -9.50
C ILE A 497 2.50 -1.04 -10.62
N GLU A 498 3.33 -0.05 -10.92
CA GLU A 498 4.44 -0.16 -11.87
C GLU A 498 5.75 -0.25 -11.11
N ARG A 499 6.74 -0.93 -11.70
CA ARG A 499 8.13 -0.88 -11.23
C ARG A 499 8.75 0.46 -11.61
N LYS A 500 8.35 1.55 -10.94
CA LYS A 500 9.08 2.83 -11.04
C LYS A 500 10.39 2.67 -10.28
N ARG A 501 11.47 2.43 -11.02
CA ARG A 501 12.83 2.29 -10.50
C ARG A 501 13.69 3.42 -11.05
N ASN A 502 14.65 3.86 -10.26
CA ASN A 502 15.60 4.89 -10.71
C ASN A 502 16.51 4.31 -11.79
N GLU A 503 16.83 5.08 -12.84
CA GLU A 503 17.72 4.62 -13.93
C GLU A 503 19.07 4.10 -13.43
N MET A 504 19.53 4.58 -12.28
CA MET A 504 20.77 4.13 -11.64
C MET A 504 20.58 2.80 -10.90
N GLU A 505 19.44 2.59 -10.24
CA GLU A 505 19.12 1.32 -9.58
C GLU A 505 18.90 0.20 -10.58
N ASP A 506 18.26 0.51 -11.72
CA ASP A 506 18.10 -0.43 -12.83
C ASP A 506 19.47 -0.82 -13.38
N ARG A 507 20.34 0.15 -13.68
CA ARG A 507 21.71 -0.14 -14.13
C ARG A 507 22.52 -0.97 -13.13
N ILE A 508 22.45 -0.66 -11.83
CA ILE A 508 23.17 -1.42 -10.79
C ILE A 508 22.64 -2.85 -10.71
N ARG A 509 21.31 -3.02 -10.76
CA ARG A 509 20.69 -4.34 -10.72
C ARG A 509 21.01 -5.13 -11.98
N ASP A 510 20.96 -4.54 -13.16
CA ASP A 510 21.29 -5.22 -14.42
C ASP A 510 22.74 -5.72 -14.39
N ILE A 511 23.67 -4.90 -13.88
CA ILE A 511 25.08 -5.30 -13.71
C ILE A 511 25.21 -6.44 -12.68
N ALA A 512 24.52 -6.35 -11.55
CA ALA A 512 24.56 -7.39 -10.50
C ALA A 512 23.92 -8.71 -10.95
N THR A 513 22.79 -8.62 -11.65
CA THR A 513 22.05 -9.77 -12.21
C THR A 513 22.90 -10.44 -13.28
N LYS A 514 23.49 -9.64 -14.18
CA LYS A 514 24.42 -10.15 -15.19
C LYS A 514 25.64 -10.82 -14.57
N ALA A 515 26.29 -10.20 -13.58
CA ALA A 515 27.43 -10.80 -12.90
C ALA A 515 27.06 -12.11 -12.17
N PHE A 516 25.86 -12.18 -11.60
CA PHE A 516 25.34 -13.40 -10.96
C PHE A 516 25.14 -14.54 -11.98
N PHE A 517 24.49 -14.27 -13.10
CA PHE A 517 24.27 -15.28 -14.15
C PHE A 517 25.53 -15.61 -14.96
N ASP A 518 26.50 -14.69 -15.05
CA ASP A 518 27.82 -14.95 -15.64
C ASP A 518 28.64 -15.92 -14.76
N ALA A 519 28.63 -15.74 -13.43
CA ALA A 519 29.26 -16.70 -12.50
C ALA A 519 28.56 -18.07 -12.52
N MET A 520 27.23 -18.09 -12.69
CA MET A 520 26.47 -19.33 -12.85
C MET A 520 26.81 -20.03 -14.16
N ARG A 521 27.04 -19.28 -15.25
CA ARG A 521 27.42 -19.85 -16.54
C ARG A 521 28.73 -20.64 -16.44
N GLU A 522 29.72 -20.09 -15.74
CA GLU A 522 31.00 -20.76 -15.48
C GLU A 522 30.80 -22.07 -14.70
N ASP A 523 29.96 -22.07 -13.66
CA ASP A 523 29.69 -23.26 -12.84
C ASP A 523 28.82 -24.32 -13.56
N PHE A 524 27.94 -23.91 -14.48
CA PHE A 524 27.13 -24.83 -15.32
C PHE A 524 27.95 -25.47 -16.45
N GLU A 525 28.96 -24.76 -16.99
CA GLU A 525 29.92 -25.33 -17.93
C GLU A 525 30.83 -26.38 -17.25
N ASN A 526 31.03 -26.25 -15.93
CA ASN A 526 31.78 -27.19 -15.09
C ASN A 526 30.94 -28.37 -14.54
N GLU A 527 29.68 -28.54 -14.99
CA GLU A 527 28.74 -29.58 -14.55
C GLU A 527 28.40 -29.57 -13.04
N GLU A 528 28.67 -28.46 -12.33
CA GLU A 528 28.52 -28.37 -10.87
C GLU A 528 27.15 -27.78 -10.46
N TYR A 529 26.07 -28.50 -10.78
CA TYR A 529 24.68 -28.03 -10.58
C TYR A 529 24.24 -27.88 -9.11
N SER A 530 24.96 -28.51 -8.18
CA SER A 530 24.63 -28.61 -6.75
C SER A 530 24.59 -27.25 -6.04
N ARG A 531 25.40 -26.29 -6.48
CA ARG A 531 25.56 -25.01 -5.79
C ARG A 531 24.40 -24.03 -6.02
N TRP A 532 23.82 -24.00 -7.21
CA TRP A 532 22.88 -22.95 -7.62
C TRP A 532 21.46 -23.45 -7.92
N ALA A 533 21.32 -24.66 -8.49
CA ALA A 533 20.03 -25.14 -8.98
C ALA A 533 18.98 -25.29 -7.86
N PRO A 534 19.27 -25.86 -6.66
CA PRO A 534 18.28 -25.99 -5.60
C PRO A 534 17.72 -24.65 -5.10
N GLY A 535 18.59 -23.62 -4.99
CA GLY A 535 18.19 -22.28 -4.56
C GLY A 535 17.28 -21.59 -5.57
N LEU A 536 17.63 -21.62 -6.86
CA LEU A 536 16.82 -21.02 -7.93
C LEU A 536 15.48 -21.73 -8.13
N LEU A 537 15.48 -23.07 -8.04
CA LEU A 537 14.26 -23.86 -8.09
C LEU A 537 13.37 -23.61 -6.88
N GLY A 538 13.97 -23.41 -5.70
CA GLY A 538 13.26 -22.93 -4.50
C GLY A 538 12.59 -21.58 -4.73
N ASP A 539 13.34 -20.60 -5.25
CA ASP A 539 12.83 -19.26 -5.55
C ASP A 539 11.69 -19.31 -6.59
N ILE A 540 11.85 -20.12 -7.65
CA ILE A 540 10.81 -20.33 -8.67
C ILE A 540 9.58 -20.98 -8.06
N LYS A 541 9.75 -22.01 -7.22
CA LYS A 541 8.65 -22.68 -6.51
C LYS A 541 7.86 -21.68 -5.67
N GLU A 542 8.53 -20.90 -4.83
CA GLU A 542 7.86 -19.90 -3.99
C GLU A 542 7.08 -18.88 -4.81
N ARG A 543 7.67 -18.38 -5.91
CA ARG A 543 7.02 -17.43 -6.82
C ARG A 543 5.82 -18.02 -7.55
N LEU A 544 5.91 -19.28 -7.99
CA LEU A 544 4.78 -20.01 -8.58
C LEU A 544 3.66 -20.27 -7.58
N LEU A 545 3.99 -20.63 -6.34
CA LEU A 545 3.01 -20.82 -5.27
C LEU A 545 2.30 -19.50 -4.90
N ALA A 546 3.00 -18.36 -5.00
CA ALA A 546 2.40 -17.04 -4.77
C ALA A 546 1.40 -16.64 -5.87
N LEU A 547 1.60 -17.12 -7.10
CA LEU A 547 0.71 -16.91 -8.24
C LEU A 547 -0.52 -17.82 -8.21
N ALA A 548 -0.38 -19.02 -7.65
CA ALA A 548 -1.46 -20.00 -7.58
C ALA A 548 -2.52 -19.63 -6.52
N PRO A 549 -3.83 -19.83 -6.81
CA PRO A 549 -4.88 -19.69 -5.80
C PRO A 549 -4.64 -20.62 -4.60
N PRO A 550 -4.95 -20.18 -3.36
CA PRO A 550 -4.62 -20.91 -2.14
C PRO A 550 -5.20 -22.34 -2.07
N ASN A 551 -6.32 -22.61 -2.75
CA ASN A 551 -7.00 -23.92 -2.77
C ASN A 551 -7.02 -24.59 -4.15
N SER A 552 -6.05 -24.33 -5.03
CA SER A 552 -6.02 -24.91 -6.38
C SER A 552 -5.26 -26.23 -6.45
N ALA A 553 -5.74 -27.18 -7.26
CA ALA A 553 -5.04 -28.44 -7.55
C ALA A 553 -3.63 -28.21 -8.13
N ILE A 554 -3.44 -27.09 -8.84
CA ILE A 554 -2.16 -26.65 -9.40
C ILE A 554 -1.13 -26.39 -8.28
N ARG A 555 -1.55 -25.91 -7.10
CA ARG A 555 -0.65 -25.67 -5.96
C ARG A 555 -0.10 -26.98 -5.37
N THR A 556 -0.94 -28.01 -5.33
CA THR A 556 -0.54 -29.37 -4.92
C THR A 556 0.42 -29.98 -5.95
N GLU A 557 0.09 -29.88 -7.24
CA GLU A 557 0.94 -30.33 -8.37
C GLU A 557 2.33 -29.67 -8.32
N ILE A 558 2.40 -28.36 -8.04
CA ILE A 558 3.66 -27.62 -7.88
C ILE A 558 4.47 -28.13 -6.69
N ASN A 559 3.85 -28.41 -5.55
CA ASN A 559 4.55 -28.89 -4.36
C ASN A 559 5.09 -30.31 -4.51
N GLU A 560 4.36 -31.18 -5.20
CA GLU A 560 4.76 -32.57 -5.47
C GLU A 560 5.88 -32.65 -6.52
N VAL A 561 5.81 -31.86 -7.59
CA VAL A 561 6.80 -31.92 -8.68
C VAL A 561 8.07 -31.13 -8.34
N LEU A 562 7.95 -29.97 -7.68
CA LEU A 562 9.09 -29.15 -7.26
C LEU A 562 9.45 -29.41 -5.80
N ASP A 563 9.78 -30.65 -5.43
CA ASP A 563 10.31 -30.97 -4.11
C ASP A 563 11.83 -30.70 -4.04
N ILE A 564 12.21 -29.68 -3.26
CA ILE A 564 13.61 -29.21 -3.16
C ILE A 564 14.49 -30.28 -2.51
N GLU A 565 13.97 -31.06 -1.56
CA GLU A 565 14.75 -32.11 -0.89
C GLU A 565 15.04 -33.25 -1.87
N LEU A 566 14.03 -33.68 -2.63
CA LEU A 566 14.18 -34.70 -3.67
C LEU A 566 15.12 -34.23 -4.79
N ILE A 567 14.99 -32.98 -5.25
CA ILE A 567 15.84 -32.38 -6.28
C ILE A 567 17.30 -32.33 -5.81
N THR A 568 17.55 -31.92 -4.56
CA THR A 568 18.91 -31.89 -3.99
C THR A 568 19.52 -33.30 -3.93
N GLN A 569 18.72 -34.32 -3.59
CA GLN A 569 19.16 -35.71 -3.60
C GLN A 569 19.43 -36.25 -5.01
N GLN A 570 18.64 -35.84 -6.01
CA GLN A 570 18.83 -36.25 -7.41
C GLN A 570 20.06 -35.59 -8.04
N ILE A 571 20.34 -34.33 -7.69
CA ILE A 571 21.56 -33.63 -8.11
C ILE A 571 22.80 -34.28 -7.47
N GLY A 572 22.73 -34.65 -6.19
CA GLY A 572 23.83 -35.35 -5.51
C GLY A 572 24.14 -36.75 -6.08
N LYS A 573 23.22 -37.33 -6.86
CA LYS A 573 23.40 -38.61 -7.56
C LYS A 573 23.61 -38.45 -9.08
N ASP A 574 23.67 -37.22 -9.58
CA ASP A 574 23.82 -36.88 -11.01
C ASP A 574 22.71 -37.45 -11.93
N VAL A 575 21.48 -37.58 -11.41
CA VAL A 575 20.32 -38.11 -12.15
C VAL A 575 19.33 -36.99 -12.55
N PHE A 576 19.58 -35.75 -12.11
CA PHE A 576 18.62 -34.66 -12.25
C PHE A 576 18.63 -34.01 -13.65
N ASP A 577 17.48 -34.06 -14.33
CA ASP A 577 17.29 -33.43 -15.65
C ASP A 577 16.70 -32.02 -15.52
N VAL A 578 17.59 -31.02 -15.49
CA VAL A 578 17.24 -29.59 -15.35
C VAL A 578 16.31 -29.12 -16.49
N ARG A 579 16.47 -29.65 -17.70
CA ARG A 579 15.68 -29.20 -18.88
C ARG A 579 14.23 -29.63 -18.78
N LYS A 580 13.96 -30.86 -18.32
CA LYS A 580 12.58 -31.33 -18.08
C LYS A 580 11.88 -30.53 -17.00
N CYS A 581 12.60 -30.18 -15.92
CA CYS A 581 12.07 -29.35 -14.86
C CYS A 581 11.70 -27.95 -15.37
N LEU A 582 12.58 -27.31 -16.14
CA LEU A 582 12.30 -26.01 -16.78
C LEU A 582 11.10 -26.08 -17.73
N ALA A 583 10.98 -27.14 -18.53
CA ALA A 583 9.83 -27.33 -19.41
C ALA A 583 8.51 -27.45 -18.62
N TYR A 584 8.52 -28.12 -17.46
CA TYR A 584 7.37 -28.18 -16.55
C TYR A 584 7.04 -26.81 -15.95
N VAL A 585 8.05 -26.05 -15.51
CA VAL A 585 7.89 -24.69 -15.00
C VAL A 585 7.24 -23.79 -16.06
N ILE A 586 7.74 -23.81 -17.29
CA ILE A 586 7.19 -23.02 -18.41
C ILE A 586 5.75 -23.44 -18.73
N ALA A 587 5.46 -24.74 -18.74
CA ALA A 587 4.10 -25.25 -18.96
C ALA A 587 3.13 -24.81 -17.86
N THR A 588 3.59 -24.78 -16.62
CA THR A 588 2.81 -24.32 -15.46
C THR A 588 2.60 -22.80 -15.49
N MET A 589 3.63 -22.03 -15.85
CA MET A 589 3.52 -20.58 -16.08
C MET A 589 2.48 -20.27 -17.16
N ARG A 590 2.45 -21.05 -18.24
CA ARG A 590 1.44 -20.89 -19.32
C ARG A 590 0.01 -21.13 -18.84
N LYS A 591 -0.21 -22.03 -17.88
CA LYS A 591 -1.54 -22.27 -17.29
C LYS A 591 -1.99 -21.12 -16.38
N LEU A 592 -1.05 -20.36 -15.80
CA LEU A 592 -1.31 -19.33 -14.80
C LEU A 592 -1.19 -17.89 -15.34
N CYS A 593 -0.68 -17.70 -16.56
CA CYS A 593 -0.47 -16.37 -17.14
C CYS A 593 -1.73 -15.77 -17.77
N ALA A 594 -1.75 -14.44 -17.89
CA ALA A 594 -2.76 -13.72 -18.64
C ALA A 594 -2.48 -13.83 -20.16
N PRO A 595 -3.52 -13.84 -21.02
CA PRO A 595 -3.38 -14.05 -22.48
C PRO A 595 -2.40 -13.09 -23.17
N ILE A 596 -2.20 -11.89 -22.61
CA ILE A 596 -1.29 -10.86 -23.16
C ILE A 596 0.19 -11.26 -23.09
N ARG A 597 0.55 -12.26 -22.26
CA ARG A 597 1.94 -12.71 -22.06
C ARG A 597 2.22 -14.10 -22.58
N ASP A 598 1.24 -14.79 -23.15
CA ASP A 598 1.43 -16.12 -23.73
C ASP A 598 2.52 -16.12 -24.80
N GLN A 599 2.67 -15.02 -25.56
CA GLN A 599 3.74 -14.87 -26.54
C GLN A 599 5.14 -14.87 -25.90
N VAL A 600 5.31 -14.15 -24.78
CA VAL A 600 6.60 -14.08 -24.05
C VAL A 600 6.94 -15.42 -23.38
N VAL A 601 5.93 -16.13 -22.85
CA VAL A 601 6.10 -17.49 -22.32
C VAL A 601 6.49 -18.48 -23.42
N ASN A 602 5.95 -18.33 -24.64
CA ASN A 602 6.31 -19.16 -25.78
C ASN A 602 7.72 -18.86 -26.32
N ASP A 603 8.18 -17.62 -26.22
CA ASP A 603 9.54 -17.25 -26.61
C ASP A 603 10.58 -17.78 -25.62
N LEU A 604 10.25 -17.83 -24.33
CA LEU A 604 11.03 -18.52 -23.29
C LEU A 604 11.28 -20.00 -23.60
N ALA A 605 10.29 -20.70 -24.17
CA ALA A 605 10.42 -22.10 -24.55
C ALA A 605 11.44 -22.37 -25.68
N LYS A 606 11.87 -21.32 -26.41
CA LYS A 606 12.82 -21.42 -27.53
C LYS A 606 14.27 -21.18 -27.11
N ILE A 607 14.51 -20.74 -25.88
CA ILE A 607 15.84 -20.39 -25.39
C ILE A 607 16.54 -21.67 -24.92
N ASN A 608 17.66 -22.01 -25.56
CA ASN A 608 18.42 -23.24 -25.26
C ASN A 608 19.48 -23.07 -24.15
N ASP A 609 19.73 -21.83 -23.72
CA ASP A 609 20.73 -21.50 -22.70
C ASP A 609 20.11 -21.56 -21.29
N LEU A 610 20.64 -22.44 -20.42
CA LEU A 610 20.05 -22.70 -19.10
C LEU A 610 20.07 -21.46 -18.18
N PRO A 611 21.20 -20.74 -17.99
CA PRO A 611 21.24 -19.57 -17.10
C PRO A 611 20.31 -18.44 -17.58
N ASN A 612 20.29 -18.16 -18.89
CA ASN A 612 19.38 -17.15 -19.46
C ASN A 612 17.92 -17.57 -19.34
N SER A 613 17.62 -18.87 -19.43
CA SER A 613 16.26 -19.39 -19.20
C SER A 613 15.82 -19.16 -17.75
N PHE A 614 16.69 -19.43 -16.76
CA PHE A 614 16.40 -19.12 -15.35
C PHE A 614 16.20 -17.62 -15.11
N GLN A 615 17.06 -16.77 -15.69
CA GLN A 615 16.93 -15.32 -15.59
C GLN A 615 15.58 -14.83 -16.12
N HIS A 616 15.24 -15.19 -17.35
CA HIS A 616 13.99 -14.73 -17.97
C HIS A 616 12.74 -15.34 -17.33
N ILE A 617 12.82 -16.58 -16.80
CA ILE A 617 11.73 -17.17 -16.01
C ILE A 617 11.50 -16.34 -14.74
N LEU A 618 12.56 -16.00 -13.99
CA LEU A 618 12.44 -15.21 -12.78
C LEU A 618 11.91 -13.80 -13.07
N GLU A 619 12.40 -13.13 -14.11
CA GLU A 619 11.92 -11.83 -14.58
C GLU A 619 10.44 -11.89 -15.01
N LEU A 620 10.04 -12.94 -15.72
CA LEU A 620 8.65 -13.09 -16.15
C LEU A 620 7.71 -13.43 -15.00
N LEU A 621 8.12 -14.29 -14.06
CA LEU A 621 7.35 -14.56 -12.83
C LEU A 621 7.14 -13.29 -12.01
N ASP A 622 8.16 -12.45 -11.95
CA ASP A 622 8.16 -11.13 -11.34
C ASP A 622 7.11 -10.20 -11.96
N LEU A 623 7.04 -10.20 -13.29
CA LEU A 623 6.03 -9.47 -14.03
C LEU A 623 4.64 -10.10 -13.81
N MET A 624 4.52 -11.43 -13.84
CA MET A 624 3.26 -12.14 -13.66
C MET A 624 2.65 -11.86 -12.29
N ASN A 625 3.49 -11.76 -11.26
CA ASN A 625 3.05 -11.38 -9.93
C ASN A 625 2.50 -9.95 -9.92
N LEU A 626 3.17 -9.03 -10.60
CA LEU A 626 2.69 -7.66 -10.77
C LEU A 626 1.35 -7.59 -11.51
N ASP A 627 1.12 -8.45 -12.49
CA ASP A 627 -0.18 -8.56 -13.18
C ASP A 627 -1.27 -9.07 -12.25
N LEU A 628 -0.99 -10.11 -11.47
CA LEU A 628 -1.93 -10.67 -10.51
C LEU A 628 -2.29 -9.64 -9.43
N VAL A 629 -1.31 -8.91 -8.91
CA VAL A 629 -1.52 -7.81 -7.96
C VAL A 629 -2.37 -6.71 -8.59
N ASN A 630 -2.07 -6.28 -9.81
CA ASN A 630 -2.86 -5.25 -10.51
C ASN A 630 -4.28 -5.71 -10.84
N PHE A 631 -4.48 -6.98 -11.19
CA PHE A 631 -5.80 -7.57 -11.39
C PHE A 631 -6.60 -7.58 -10.09
N ARG A 632 -6.00 -8.05 -8.99
CA ARG A 632 -6.62 -8.05 -7.66
C ARG A 632 -6.97 -6.64 -7.20
N LEU A 633 -6.07 -5.67 -7.42
CA LEU A 633 -6.32 -4.26 -7.11
C LEU A 633 -7.51 -3.72 -7.91
N ARG A 634 -7.65 -4.09 -9.19
CA ARG A 634 -8.81 -3.69 -10.02
C ARG A 634 -10.12 -4.27 -9.50
N VAL A 635 -10.13 -5.53 -9.05
CA VAL A 635 -11.31 -6.17 -8.47
C VAL A 635 -11.69 -5.54 -7.13
N LEU A 636 -10.70 -5.19 -6.30
CA LEU A 636 -10.91 -4.60 -4.98
C LEU A 636 -11.18 -3.08 -5.00
N ARG A 637 -10.76 -2.37 -6.04
CA ARG A 637 -10.91 -0.90 -6.20
C ARG A 637 -12.30 -0.38 -5.80
N PRO A 638 -13.44 -0.94 -6.27
CA PRO A 638 -14.76 -0.41 -5.91
C PRO A 638 -15.00 -0.39 -4.40
N TYR A 639 -14.56 -1.45 -3.71
CA TYR A 639 -14.68 -1.60 -2.26
C TYR A 639 -13.65 -0.74 -1.52
N LEU A 640 -12.43 -0.63 -2.03
CA LEU A 640 -11.41 0.25 -1.47
C LEU A 640 -11.88 1.71 -1.54
N LYS A 641 -12.49 2.14 -2.65
CA LYS A 641 -12.95 3.52 -2.84
C LYS A 641 -14.01 3.95 -1.83
N SER A 642 -14.92 3.05 -1.43
CA SER A 642 -15.94 3.39 -0.42
C SER A 642 -15.38 3.55 0.99
N THR A 643 -14.26 2.89 1.30
CA THR A 643 -13.69 2.85 2.66
C THR A 643 -12.39 3.67 2.79
N ALA A 644 -11.78 4.09 1.67
CA ALA A 644 -10.50 4.80 1.63
C ALA A 644 -10.53 6.14 2.37
N ILE A 645 -11.63 6.91 2.24
CA ILE A 645 -11.77 8.22 2.91
C ILE A 645 -11.71 8.06 4.44
N ASP A 646 -12.44 7.09 4.98
CA ASP A 646 -12.47 6.85 6.43
C ASP A 646 -11.15 6.26 6.94
N TYR A 647 -10.48 5.45 6.13
CA TYR A 647 -9.15 4.93 6.43
C TYR A 647 -8.10 6.04 6.49
N GLU A 648 -8.05 6.93 5.49
CA GLU A 648 -7.14 8.08 5.46
C GLU A 648 -7.38 9.03 6.63
N ARG A 649 -8.65 9.32 6.95
CA ARG A 649 -9.01 10.13 8.14
C ARG A 649 -8.51 9.50 9.44
N THR A 650 -8.72 8.19 9.62
CA THR A 650 -8.31 7.48 10.82
C THR A 650 -6.79 7.50 10.95
N LYS A 651 -6.07 7.20 9.87
CA LYS A 651 -4.61 7.19 9.86
C LYS A 651 -4.01 8.58 10.06
N PHE A 652 -4.57 9.61 9.42
CA PHE A 652 -4.15 10.99 9.66
C PHE A 652 -4.36 11.41 11.12
N SER A 653 -5.48 11.00 11.74
CA SER A 653 -5.74 11.27 13.16
C SER A 653 -4.77 10.53 14.11
N GLU A 654 -4.33 9.33 13.75
CA GLU A 654 -3.29 8.58 14.46
C GLU A 654 -1.93 9.27 14.34
N ALA A 655 -1.56 9.70 13.13
CA ALA A 655 -0.33 10.43 12.85
C ALA A 655 -0.28 11.78 13.59
N LEU A 656 -1.41 12.50 13.65
CA LEU A 656 -1.53 13.75 14.40
C LEU A 656 -1.41 13.52 15.92
N ARG A 657 -2.07 12.48 16.48
CA ARG A 657 -1.99 12.14 17.92
C ARG A 657 -0.60 11.67 18.34
N SER A 658 0.10 10.98 17.45
CA SER A 658 1.47 10.50 17.68
C SER A 658 2.52 11.61 17.55
N GLY A 659 2.15 12.80 17.04
CA GLY A 659 3.05 13.92 16.80
C GLY A 659 3.99 13.73 15.60
N GLN A 660 3.74 12.75 14.73
CA GLN A 660 4.53 12.55 13.51
C GLN A 660 4.30 13.64 12.45
N ILE A 661 3.13 14.29 12.47
CA ILE A 661 2.76 15.36 11.53
C ILE A 661 2.33 16.59 12.34
N GLY A 662 2.89 17.77 12.01
CA GLY A 662 2.42 19.06 12.50
C GLY A 662 1.56 19.76 11.44
N LEU A 663 0.61 20.61 11.85
CA LEU A 663 -0.27 21.36 10.94
C LEU A 663 0.23 22.78 10.61
N SER A 664 1.49 23.08 10.91
CA SER A 664 2.04 24.45 10.83
C SER A 664 2.03 25.00 9.40
N ARG A 665 2.53 24.25 8.40
CA ARG A 665 2.57 24.73 7.01
C ARG A 665 1.17 24.83 6.41
N THR A 666 0.30 23.87 6.76
CA THR A 666 -1.12 23.89 6.38
C THR A 666 -1.84 25.13 6.93
N ARG A 667 -1.53 25.53 8.17
CA ARG A 667 -2.08 26.74 8.79
C ARG A 667 -1.56 28.01 8.12
N ASP A 668 -0.27 28.12 7.82
CA ASP A 668 0.28 29.30 7.13
C ASP A 668 -0.25 29.44 5.69
N TRP A 669 -0.38 28.32 4.99
CA TRP A 669 -0.97 28.27 3.65
C TRP A 669 -2.42 28.77 3.64
N LEU A 670 -3.25 28.27 4.57
CA LEU A 670 -4.64 28.72 4.70
C LEU A 670 -4.74 30.18 5.17
N LYS A 671 -3.89 30.61 6.10
CA LYS A 671 -3.82 32.02 6.54
C LYS A 671 -3.57 32.98 5.38
N SER A 672 -2.64 32.64 4.49
CA SER A 672 -2.36 33.48 3.32
C SER A 672 -3.56 33.56 2.37
N ALA A 673 -4.31 32.48 2.20
CA ALA A 673 -5.50 32.46 1.36
C ALA A 673 -6.69 33.22 1.98
N VAL A 674 -6.87 33.11 3.30
CA VAL A 674 -7.89 33.89 4.04
C VAL A 674 -7.66 35.39 3.87
N LYS A 675 -6.42 35.87 4.05
CA LYS A 675 -6.05 37.27 3.84
C LYS A 675 -6.34 37.75 2.42
N SER A 676 -5.88 36.99 1.42
CA SER A 676 -6.12 37.29 0.00
C SER A 676 -7.61 37.44 -0.31
N LEU A 677 -8.45 36.52 0.19
CA LEU A 677 -9.89 36.58 -0.05
C LEU A 677 -10.59 37.70 0.74
N GLN A 678 -10.13 38.00 1.95
CA GLN A 678 -10.66 39.14 2.71
C GLN A 678 -10.30 40.47 2.05
N ASP A 679 -9.09 40.61 1.50
CA ASP A 679 -8.68 41.82 0.77
C ASP A 679 -9.52 41.99 -0.51
N ILE A 680 -9.79 40.89 -1.23
CA ILE A 680 -10.69 40.89 -2.40
C ILE A 680 -12.13 41.20 -1.99
N ALA A 681 -12.60 40.69 -0.85
CA ALA A 681 -13.94 40.99 -0.33
C ALA A 681 -14.05 42.46 0.13
N ALA A 682 -13.01 43.01 0.76
CA ALA A 682 -12.92 44.41 1.17
C ALA A 682 -12.91 45.36 -0.04
N GLN A 683 -12.19 45.01 -1.11
CA GLN A 683 -12.20 45.76 -2.37
C GLN A 683 -13.56 45.74 -3.08
N ARG A 684 -14.34 44.65 -2.92
CA ARG A 684 -15.69 44.51 -3.50
C ARG A 684 -16.79 45.17 -2.67
N ASN A 685 -16.53 45.48 -1.40
CA ASN A 685 -17.52 46.05 -0.48
C ASN A 685 -16.94 47.24 0.32
N PRO A 686 -16.73 48.40 -0.32
CA PRO A 686 -16.25 49.61 0.35
C PRO A 686 -17.25 50.20 1.37
N GLU A 687 -18.52 49.77 1.37
CA GLU A 687 -19.57 50.25 2.28
C GLU A 687 -19.76 49.38 3.55
N ASN A 688 -18.96 48.32 3.72
CA ASN A 688 -18.97 47.43 4.90
C ASN A 688 -20.36 46.88 5.28
N VAL A 689 -21.20 46.58 4.28
CA VAL A 689 -22.53 46.00 4.50
C VAL A 689 -22.45 44.47 4.57
N ASP A 690 -22.91 43.90 5.68
CA ASP A 690 -22.81 42.46 5.99
C ASP A 690 -23.86 41.64 5.23
N ARG A 691 -23.59 41.32 3.97
CA ARG A 691 -24.42 40.44 3.13
C ARG A 691 -23.91 38.99 3.18
N PRO A 692 -24.77 37.96 3.16
CA PRO A 692 -24.36 36.55 3.15
C PRO A 692 -23.52 36.16 1.91
N GLU A 693 -23.59 36.94 0.85
CA GLU A 693 -22.77 36.81 -0.38
C GLU A 693 -21.32 37.30 -0.20
N ASN A 694 -21.08 38.18 0.77
CA ASN A 694 -19.76 38.74 1.09
C ASN A 694 -19.01 37.93 2.16
N ARG A 695 -19.69 36.96 2.80
CA ARG A 695 -19.06 36.10 3.81
C ARG A 695 -18.16 35.08 3.12
N VAL A 696 -16.88 35.08 3.50
CA VAL A 696 -15.89 34.13 2.99
C VAL A 696 -16.31 32.71 3.39
N ARG A 697 -16.69 31.89 2.40
CA ARG A 697 -17.03 30.48 2.63
C ARG A 697 -15.74 29.67 2.80
N TYR A 698 -15.72 28.75 3.76
CA TYR A 698 -14.59 27.83 4.00
C TYR A 698 -14.16 27.08 2.73
N GLU A 699 -15.12 26.70 1.88
CA GLU A 699 -14.88 26.05 0.59
C GLU A 699 -14.13 26.96 -0.41
N HIS A 700 -14.45 28.25 -0.41
CA HIS A 700 -13.79 29.21 -1.30
C HIS A 700 -12.37 29.51 -0.85
N VAL A 701 -12.10 29.50 0.47
CA VAL A 701 -10.74 29.62 1.02
C VAL A 701 -9.85 28.49 0.54
N TYR A 702 -10.31 27.25 0.71
CA TYR A 702 -9.55 26.08 0.28
C TYR A 702 -9.29 26.09 -1.24
N ASN A 703 -10.32 26.35 -2.04
CA ASN A 703 -10.18 26.39 -3.50
C ASN A 703 -9.23 27.50 -3.95
N ASP A 704 -9.27 28.68 -3.33
CA ASP A 704 -8.37 29.77 -3.64
C ASP A 704 -6.94 29.51 -3.16
N ALA A 705 -6.77 28.86 -2.00
CA ALA A 705 -5.48 28.42 -1.49
C ALA A 705 -4.81 27.41 -2.43
N LEU A 706 -5.57 26.42 -2.90
CA LEU A 706 -5.09 25.38 -3.82
C LEU A 706 -4.70 25.99 -5.17
N LEU A 707 -5.53 26.88 -5.72
CA LEU A 707 -5.20 27.56 -6.98
C LEU A 707 -4.00 28.49 -6.81
N SER A 708 -3.93 29.27 -5.75
CA SER A 708 -2.77 30.15 -5.50
C SER A 708 -1.47 29.36 -5.38
N TYR A 709 -1.53 28.15 -4.83
CA TYR A 709 -0.40 27.23 -4.75
C TYR A 709 -0.01 26.66 -6.12
N LEU A 710 -0.98 26.19 -6.92
CA LEU A 710 -0.76 25.65 -8.27
C LEU A 710 -0.26 26.69 -9.29
N PHE A 711 -0.68 27.95 -9.14
CA PHE A 711 -0.26 29.06 -9.99
C PHE A 711 0.99 29.78 -9.46
N SER A 712 1.56 29.32 -8.35
CA SER A 712 2.79 29.89 -7.79
C SER A 712 3.98 29.67 -8.72
N THR A 713 4.97 30.55 -8.63
CA THR A 713 6.24 30.47 -9.38
C THR A 713 7.29 29.63 -8.66
N THR A 714 6.98 29.14 -7.46
CA THR A 714 7.87 28.31 -6.64
C THR A 714 7.76 26.85 -7.05
N LEU A 715 8.91 26.17 -7.13
CA LEU A 715 8.94 24.73 -7.36
C LEU A 715 8.27 24.01 -6.19
N ILE A 716 7.33 23.13 -6.52
CA ILE A 716 6.63 22.29 -5.55
C ILE A 716 7.58 21.17 -5.14
N ASP A 717 8.11 21.27 -3.92
CA ASP A 717 9.00 20.29 -3.32
C ASP A 717 8.41 19.78 -2.00
N ARG A 718 8.75 18.56 -1.60
CA ARG A 718 8.20 17.85 -0.42
C ARG A 718 8.36 18.65 0.89
N LEU A 719 9.29 19.60 0.93
CA LEU A 719 9.54 20.46 2.09
C LEU A 719 8.62 21.70 2.14
N ASN A 720 8.13 22.17 1.00
CA ASN A 720 7.33 23.40 0.88
C ASN A 720 5.82 23.14 0.73
N VAL A 721 5.40 21.88 0.65
CA VAL A 721 3.99 21.50 0.47
C VAL A 721 3.27 21.46 1.83
N PRO A 722 1.99 21.89 1.91
CA PRO A 722 1.15 21.66 3.09
C PRO A 722 1.15 20.19 3.49
N GLU A 723 1.15 19.89 4.79
CA GLU A 723 1.26 18.51 5.29
C GLU A 723 0.11 17.60 4.82
N THR A 724 -1.04 18.20 4.51
CA THR A 724 -2.24 17.54 3.96
C THR A 724 -2.14 17.20 2.47
N LEU A 725 -1.09 17.67 1.77
CA LEU A 725 -0.88 17.47 0.32
C LEU A 725 0.43 16.72 0.02
N VAL A 726 1.10 16.15 1.04
CA VAL A 726 2.40 15.48 0.90
C VAL A 726 2.34 14.24 0.00
N LEU A 727 1.18 13.56 -0.07
CA LEU A 727 1.00 12.40 -0.95
C LEU A 727 0.92 12.81 -2.43
N ASP A 728 0.57 14.06 -2.73
CA ASP A 728 0.29 14.57 -4.08
C ASP A 728 1.41 15.42 -4.67
N VAL A 729 2.61 15.47 -4.07
CA VAL A 729 3.68 16.40 -4.49
C VAL A 729 4.04 16.27 -5.97
N ASP A 730 4.29 15.05 -6.43
CA ASP A 730 4.66 14.79 -7.83
C ASP A 730 3.51 15.13 -8.79
N ARG A 731 2.26 14.89 -8.35
CA ARG A 731 1.03 15.19 -9.10
C ARG A 731 0.80 16.70 -9.20
N LEU A 732 0.96 17.43 -8.10
CA LEU A 732 0.87 18.88 -8.06
C LEU A 732 1.96 19.54 -8.93
N ALA A 733 3.18 19.04 -8.90
CA ALA A 733 4.25 19.48 -9.79
C ALA A 733 3.90 19.23 -11.28
N SER A 734 3.33 18.07 -11.60
CA SER A 734 2.81 17.80 -12.95
C SER A 734 1.70 18.77 -13.34
N TYR A 735 0.78 19.11 -12.44
CA TYR A 735 -0.29 20.07 -12.71
C TYR A 735 0.25 21.49 -12.92
N GLN A 736 1.23 21.91 -12.14
CA GLN A 736 1.91 23.19 -12.34
C GLN A 736 2.58 23.25 -13.72
N ASN A 737 3.28 22.18 -14.13
CA ASN A 737 3.89 22.07 -15.45
C ASN A 737 2.85 22.06 -16.57
N GLU A 738 1.74 21.33 -16.41
CA GLU A 738 0.62 21.33 -17.37
C GLU A 738 -0.03 22.73 -17.47
N ILE A 739 -0.23 23.43 -16.35
CA ILE A 739 -0.76 24.82 -16.31
C ILE A 739 0.17 25.77 -17.07
N GLN A 740 1.47 25.70 -16.81
CA GLN A 740 2.48 26.51 -17.51
C GLN A 740 2.49 26.18 -19.00
N ALA A 741 2.50 24.90 -19.37
CA ALA A 741 2.49 24.47 -20.77
C ALA A 741 1.23 24.94 -21.50
N ILE A 742 0.05 24.86 -20.87
CA ILE A 742 -1.22 25.37 -21.42
C ILE A 742 -1.17 26.88 -21.60
N THR A 743 -0.66 27.61 -20.61
CA THR A 743 -0.58 29.08 -20.64
C THR A 743 0.40 29.55 -21.72
N ILE A 744 1.58 28.94 -21.80
CA ILE A 744 2.59 29.24 -22.82
C ILE A 744 2.05 28.87 -24.21
N THR A 745 1.45 27.69 -24.37
CA THR A 745 0.89 27.28 -25.66
C THR A 745 -0.23 28.22 -26.11
N ALA A 746 -1.13 28.63 -25.21
CA ALA A 746 -2.17 29.59 -25.51
C ALA A 746 -1.59 30.97 -25.89
N ALA A 747 -0.57 31.45 -25.16
CA ALA A 747 0.13 32.70 -25.45
C ALA A 747 0.81 32.67 -26.83
N LEU A 748 1.53 31.59 -27.13
CA LEU A 748 2.21 31.40 -28.40
C LEU A 748 1.24 31.27 -29.57
N LEU A 749 0.11 30.56 -29.39
CA LEU A 749 -0.93 30.46 -30.43
C LEU A 749 -1.63 31.81 -30.67
N MET A 750 -1.88 32.60 -29.61
CA MET A 750 -2.39 33.97 -29.74
C MET A 750 -1.39 34.87 -30.47
N LEU A 751 -0.10 34.74 -30.16
CA LEU A 751 0.98 35.44 -30.85
C LEU A 751 0.97 35.09 -32.34
N CYS A 752 0.94 33.79 -32.69
CA CYS A 752 0.88 33.31 -34.07
C CYS A 752 -0.32 33.89 -34.83
N LYS A 753 -1.50 33.94 -34.19
CA LYS A 753 -2.70 34.53 -34.78
C LYS A 753 -2.57 36.03 -35.03
N ASN A 754 -1.85 36.74 -34.16
CA ASN A 754 -1.60 38.18 -34.30
C ASN A 754 -0.60 38.48 -35.43
N PHE A 755 0.38 37.61 -35.68
CA PHE A 755 1.38 37.76 -36.75
C PHE A 755 0.98 37.23 -38.12
N ALA A 756 -0.06 36.40 -38.21
CA ALA A 756 -0.62 35.95 -39.47
C ALA A 756 -1.26 37.12 -40.25
N ALA A 757 -1.15 37.09 -41.59
CA ALA A 757 -1.70 38.13 -42.45
C ALA A 757 -3.24 38.23 -42.29
N PRO A 758 -3.87 39.39 -42.53
CA PRO A 758 -5.32 39.56 -42.43
C PRO A 758 -6.12 38.57 -43.29
N ASP A 759 -5.55 38.15 -44.44
CA ASP A 759 -6.14 37.22 -45.40
C ASP A 759 -5.81 35.75 -45.16
N ASP A 760 -4.94 35.44 -44.18
CA ASP A 760 -4.53 34.06 -43.91
C ASP A 760 -5.65 33.25 -43.23
N PRO A 761 -5.89 31.98 -43.65
CA PRO A 761 -6.87 31.10 -43.02
C PRO A 761 -6.57 30.83 -41.53
N ILE A 762 -5.33 31.06 -41.10
CA ILE A 762 -4.88 30.99 -39.70
C ILE A 762 -5.62 32.00 -38.80
N ARG A 763 -5.97 33.18 -39.34
CA ARG A 763 -6.65 34.24 -38.59
C ARG A 763 -8.18 34.13 -38.66
N ARG A 764 -8.71 33.64 -39.79
CA ARG A 764 -10.14 33.59 -40.11
C ARG A 764 -10.84 32.31 -39.64
N ASP A 765 -10.15 31.17 -39.64
CA ASP A 765 -10.74 29.88 -39.28
C ASP A 765 -10.43 29.49 -37.81
N PRO A 766 -11.45 29.39 -36.92
CA PRO A 766 -11.29 28.91 -35.55
C PRO A 766 -10.93 27.42 -35.44
N ALA A 767 -10.81 26.68 -36.55
CA ALA A 767 -10.43 25.27 -36.57
C ALA A 767 -9.23 24.91 -37.48
N SER A 768 -8.42 25.88 -37.91
CA SER A 768 -7.29 25.64 -38.82
C SER A 768 -6.37 24.47 -38.41
N PRO A 769 -6.07 23.53 -39.33
CA PRO A 769 -5.21 22.37 -39.06
C PRO A 769 -3.74 22.74 -38.85
N ALA A 770 -3.32 23.94 -39.25
CA ALA A 770 -1.97 24.46 -39.01
C ALA A 770 -1.74 24.78 -37.53
N LEU A 771 -2.70 25.46 -36.87
CA LEU A 771 -2.61 25.77 -35.44
C LEU A 771 -2.72 24.53 -34.54
N ARG A 772 -3.49 23.51 -34.97
CA ARG A 772 -3.54 22.21 -34.25
C ARG A 772 -2.20 21.48 -34.30
N ARG A 773 -1.56 21.42 -35.47
CA ARG A 773 -0.22 20.84 -35.63
C ARG A 773 0.83 21.60 -34.82
N LEU A 774 0.76 22.94 -34.82
CA LEU A 774 1.64 23.78 -34.02
C LEU A 774 1.47 23.51 -32.53
N ARG A 775 0.22 23.48 -32.06
CA ARG A 775 -0.12 23.13 -30.68
C ARG A 775 0.49 21.77 -30.28
N ASP A 776 0.28 20.73 -31.08
CA ASP A 776 0.76 19.37 -30.75
C ASP A 776 2.29 19.31 -30.69
N LYS A 777 2.98 20.02 -31.59
CA LYS A 777 4.44 20.16 -31.55
C LYS A 777 4.92 20.97 -30.35
N ILE A 778 4.28 22.09 -30.02
CA ILE A 778 4.64 22.92 -28.86
C ILE A 778 4.49 22.11 -27.57
N PHE A 779 3.39 21.37 -27.40
CA PHE A 779 3.22 20.48 -26.25
C PHE A 779 4.29 19.38 -26.21
N ALA A 780 4.60 18.75 -27.34
CA ALA A 780 5.63 17.71 -27.40
C ALA A 780 7.03 18.23 -27.04
N LEU A 781 7.36 19.46 -27.44
CA LEU A 781 8.62 20.12 -27.09
C LEU A 781 8.65 20.51 -25.61
N LEU A 782 7.57 21.10 -25.09
CA LEU A 782 7.48 21.51 -23.68
C LEU A 782 7.52 20.31 -22.71
N LEU A 783 7.03 19.14 -23.12
CA LEU A 783 7.07 17.91 -22.31
C LEU A 783 8.43 17.21 -22.30
N ARG A 784 9.30 17.45 -23.30
CA ARG A 784 10.60 16.75 -23.44
C ARG A 784 11.75 17.36 -22.65
N GLY A 785 11.61 18.59 -22.14
CA GLY A 785 12.63 19.27 -21.35
C GLY A 785 13.88 19.72 -22.15
N ASP A 786 13.92 19.49 -23.47
CA ASP A 786 14.99 19.88 -24.40
C ASP A 786 14.68 21.18 -25.18
N THR A 787 13.69 21.94 -24.71
CA THR A 787 13.22 23.17 -25.37
C THR A 787 14.31 24.24 -25.46
N THR A 788 14.76 24.49 -26.69
CA THR A 788 15.50 25.70 -27.04
C THR A 788 14.52 26.77 -27.54
N ILE A 789 14.70 28.01 -27.11
CA ILE A 789 13.92 29.19 -27.55
C ILE A 789 13.94 29.32 -29.09
N ASP A 790 15.03 28.85 -29.69
CA ASP A 790 15.30 28.84 -31.12
C ASP A 790 14.39 27.83 -31.85
N GLY A 791 14.18 26.64 -31.28
CA GLY A 791 13.29 25.63 -31.85
C GLY A 791 11.82 26.08 -31.87
N LEU A 792 11.35 26.71 -30.77
CA LEU A 792 9.99 27.23 -30.68
C LEU A 792 9.75 28.41 -31.62
N SER A 793 10.71 29.34 -31.72
CA SER A 793 10.61 30.50 -32.63
C SER A 793 10.67 30.10 -34.11
N LEU A 794 11.45 29.08 -34.47
CA LEU A 794 11.50 28.52 -35.82
C LEU A 794 10.19 27.83 -36.22
N GLU A 795 9.58 27.06 -35.33
CA GLU A 795 8.29 26.39 -35.60
C GLU A 795 7.13 27.38 -35.74
N ILE A 796 7.14 28.46 -34.96
CA ILE A 796 6.19 29.58 -35.10
C ILE A 796 6.40 30.31 -36.42
N ALA A 797 7.65 30.59 -36.81
CA ALA A 797 7.96 31.21 -38.09
C ALA A 797 7.54 30.33 -39.28
N ALA A 798 7.76 29.01 -39.21
CA ALA A 798 7.39 28.05 -40.25
C ALA A 798 5.87 27.90 -40.42
N THR A 799 5.09 28.13 -39.36
CA THR A 799 3.62 28.05 -39.41
C THR A 799 2.96 29.36 -39.83
N VAL A 800 3.58 30.52 -39.56
CA VAL A 800 3.10 31.83 -40.01
C VAL A 800 3.40 32.10 -41.49
N SER A 801 4.44 31.48 -42.08
CA SER A 801 4.73 31.60 -43.52
C SER A 801 5.27 30.27 -44.09
N PRO A 802 4.38 29.38 -44.58
CA PRO A 802 4.78 28.08 -45.13
C PRO A 802 5.55 28.18 -46.47
N SER A 803 5.41 29.30 -47.19
CA SER A 803 5.84 29.46 -48.59
C SER A 803 6.88 30.56 -48.82
N ALA A 804 7.28 31.34 -47.80
CA ALA A 804 8.31 32.37 -47.93
C ALA A 804 9.12 32.55 -46.62
N SER A 805 10.43 32.78 -46.75
CA SER A 805 11.30 33.14 -45.62
C SER A 805 10.85 34.49 -45.04
N LEU A 806 10.41 34.50 -43.79
CA LEU A 806 10.12 35.74 -43.06
C LEU A 806 11.35 36.67 -43.05
N PRO A 807 11.17 38.00 -43.14
CA PRO A 807 12.25 38.97 -42.95
C PRO A 807 12.98 38.74 -41.62
N PRO A 808 14.31 38.91 -41.56
CA PRO A 808 15.11 38.66 -40.35
C PRO A 808 14.66 39.53 -39.16
N GLU A 809 14.14 40.73 -39.42
CA GLU A 809 13.54 41.60 -38.41
C GLU A 809 12.29 40.98 -37.76
N ARG A 810 11.42 40.35 -38.56
CA ARG A 810 10.20 39.68 -38.04
C ARG A 810 10.55 38.40 -37.29
N GLN A 811 11.56 37.65 -37.73
CA GLN A 811 12.06 36.47 -37.00
C GLN A 811 12.71 36.85 -35.66
N ALA A 812 13.52 37.92 -35.63
CA ALA A 812 14.08 38.45 -34.40
C ALA A 812 12.99 38.98 -33.45
N LEU A 813 11.95 39.62 -33.99
CA LEU A 813 10.79 40.07 -33.22
C LEU A 813 10.06 38.89 -32.59
N ILE A 814 9.71 37.86 -33.38
CA ILE A 814 9.07 36.62 -32.91
C ILE A 814 9.92 35.97 -31.82
N ARG A 815 11.22 35.81 -32.02
CA ARG A 815 12.13 35.24 -31.02
C ARG A 815 12.14 36.05 -29.73
N SER A 816 12.20 37.38 -29.81
CA SER A 816 12.18 38.26 -28.65
C SER A 816 10.85 38.23 -27.89
N MET A 817 9.72 38.03 -28.58
CA MET A 817 8.41 37.90 -27.94
C MET A 817 8.19 36.50 -27.39
N VAL A 818 8.68 35.45 -28.05
CA VAL A 818 8.68 34.08 -27.53
C VAL A 818 9.47 34.03 -26.22
N ASP A 819 10.67 34.61 -26.20
CA ASP A 819 11.49 34.74 -24.99
C ASP A 819 10.77 35.51 -23.86
N LYS A 820 10.10 36.62 -24.21
CA LYS A 820 9.27 37.36 -23.26
C LYS A 820 8.08 36.54 -22.75
N THR A 821 7.35 35.84 -23.62
CA THR A 821 6.17 35.03 -23.24
C THR A 821 6.50 33.80 -22.41
N ILE A 822 7.71 33.27 -22.52
CA ILE A 822 8.22 32.18 -21.67
C ILE A 822 8.62 32.73 -20.29
N SER A 823 8.94 34.02 -20.19
CA SER A 823 9.21 34.68 -18.92
C SER A 823 7.91 34.98 -18.16
N TYR A 824 7.85 34.60 -16.89
CA TYR A 824 6.73 34.86 -15.97
C TYR A 824 6.39 36.36 -15.78
N LYS A 825 7.24 37.26 -16.27
CA LYS A 825 7.08 38.72 -16.18
C LYS A 825 6.22 39.32 -17.31
N ASP A 826 5.84 38.53 -18.32
CA ASP A 826 5.04 39.05 -19.41
C ASP A 826 3.59 39.33 -18.99
N THR A 827 3.09 40.48 -19.41
CA THR A 827 1.69 40.91 -19.25
C THR A 827 0.71 39.95 -19.92
N VAL A 828 1.08 39.36 -21.07
CA VAL A 828 0.23 38.39 -21.78
C VAL A 828 0.15 37.08 -21.01
N TYR A 829 1.29 36.58 -20.51
CA TYR A 829 1.34 35.39 -19.65
C TYR A 829 0.54 35.60 -18.36
N SER A 830 0.73 36.73 -17.67
CA SER A 830 0.00 37.07 -16.44
C SER A 830 -1.51 37.19 -16.67
N LEU A 831 -1.93 37.81 -17.79
CA LEU A 831 -3.34 37.93 -18.15
C LEU A 831 -3.98 36.57 -18.45
N LEU A 832 -3.31 35.73 -19.24
CA LEU A 832 -3.79 34.38 -19.56
C LEU A 832 -3.80 33.49 -18.32
N SER A 833 -2.77 33.55 -17.49
CA SER A 833 -2.71 32.84 -16.21
C SER A 833 -3.88 33.22 -15.29
N ARG A 834 -4.18 34.52 -15.14
CA ARG A 834 -5.34 35.00 -14.35
C ARG A 834 -6.67 34.52 -14.93
N ARG A 835 -6.81 34.54 -16.25
CA ARG A 835 -7.99 34.02 -16.97
C ARG A 835 -8.15 32.52 -16.77
N LEU A 836 -7.06 31.76 -16.83
CA LEU A 836 -7.02 30.32 -16.59
C LEU A 836 -7.42 30.00 -15.14
N GLN A 837 -6.86 30.74 -14.18
CA GLN A 837 -7.20 30.62 -12.77
C GLN A 837 -8.69 30.92 -12.51
N SER A 838 -9.28 31.89 -13.22
CA SER A 838 -10.72 32.19 -13.15
C SER A 838 -11.58 31.02 -13.65
N VAL A 839 -11.20 30.41 -14.78
CA VAL A 839 -11.90 29.24 -15.33
C VAL A 839 -11.82 28.04 -14.38
N LEU A 840 -10.64 27.78 -13.81
CA LEU A 840 -10.47 26.70 -12.83
C LEU A 840 -11.23 26.98 -11.53
N ARG A 841 -11.23 28.23 -11.05
CA ARG A 841 -12.02 28.63 -9.87
C ARG A 841 -13.51 28.40 -10.10
N ALA A 842 -14.03 28.79 -11.26
CA ALA A 842 -15.43 28.56 -11.62
C ALA A 842 -15.78 27.07 -11.70
N HIS A 843 -14.88 26.23 -12.24
CA HIS A 843 -15.09 24.79 -12.30
C HIS A 843 -15.09 24.16 -10.89
N LEU A 844 -14.16 24.56 -10.01
CA LEU A 844 -14.12 24.09 -8.63
C LEU A 844 -15.36 24.47 -7.81
N GLN A 845 -15.96 25.63 -8.09
CA GLN A 845 -17.17 26.11 -7.40
C GLN A 845 -18.47 25.50 -7.93
N THR A 846 -18.57 25.30 -9.24
CA THR A 846 -19.83 24.86 -9.88
C THR A 846 -19.87 23.36 -10.17
N GLY A 847 -18.72 22.68 -10.14
CA GLY A 847 -18.58 21.28 -10.54
C GLY A 847 -18.83 21.04 -12.03
N GLN A 848 -19.00 22.09 -12.82
CA GLN A 848 -19.22 22.04 -14.27
C GLN A 848 -18.11 22.79 -14.99
N PHE A 849 -17.61 22.19 -16.08
CA PHE A 849 -16.61 22.85 -16.90
C PHE A 849 -17.20 24.05 -17.64
N ALA A 850 -16.41 25.11 -17.80
CA ALA A 850 -16.87 26.36 -18.40
C ALA A 850 -17.46 26.16 -19.80
N LYS A 851 -18.51 26.93 -20.12
CA LYS A 851 -19.17 26.92 -21.43
C LYS A 851 -18.17 27.27 -22.54
N LYS A 852 -18.41 26.76 -23.75
CA LYS A 852 -17.53 26.98 -24.91
C LYS A 852 -17.26 28.47 -25.15
N GLU A 853 -18.29 29.31 -25.04
CA GLU A 853 -18.23 30.76 -25.26
C GLU A 853 -17.28 31.51 -24.31
N THR A 854 -17.25 31.14 -23.02
CA THR A 854 -16.32 31.72 -22.05
C THR A 854 -14.89 31.27 -22.33
N ILE A 855 -14.67 30.04 -22.78
CA ILE A 855 -13.33 29.54 -23.12
C ILE A 855 -12.80 30.22 -24.40
N THR A 856 -13.67 30.42 -25.40
CA THR A 856 -13.32 31.14 -26.63
C THR A 856 -13.00 32.61 -26.34
N SER A 857 -13.76 33.28 -25.48
CA SER A 857 -13.51 34.68 -25.11
C SER A 857 -12.21 34.88 -24.30
N HIS A 858 -11.81 33.86 -23.54
CA HIS A 858 -10.57 33.90 -22.76
C HIS A 858 -9.32 33.58 -23.60
N GLY A 859 -9.47 33.07 -24.82
CA GLY A 859 -8.36 32.73 -25.73
C GLY A 859 -7.90 31.28 -25.68
N PHE A 860 -8.67 30.39 -25.03
CA PHE A 860 -8.30 28.99 -24.79
C PHE A 860 -8.94 27.99 -25.76
N GLU A 861 -9.51 28.44 -26.88
CA GLU A 861 -10.23 27.59 -27.84
C GLU A 861 -9.41 26.35 -28.28
N TRP A 862 -8.11 26.54 -28.51
CA TRP A 862 -7.21 25.52 -29.05
C TRP A 862 -6.67 24.54 -28.00
N VAL A 863 -6.69 24.95 -26.73
CA VAL A 863 -6.17 24.18 -25.59
C VAL A 863 -7.31 23.67 -24.71
N ARG A 864 -8.56 23.76 -25.21
CA ARG A 864 -9.77 23.42 -24.46
C ARG A 864 -9.77 21.99 -23.95
N LYS A 865 -9.35 21.01 -24.76
CA LYS A 865 -9.38 19.59 -24.39
C LYS A 865 -8.38 19.28 -23.28
N GLU A 866 -7.21 19.86 -23.39
CA GLU A 866 -6.11 19.73 -22.44
C GLU A 866 -6.49 20.43 -21.13
N LEU A 867 -7.10 21.61 -21.20
CA LEU A 867 -7.65 22.33 -20.06
C LEU A 867 -8.81 21.58 -19.39
N GLU A 868 -9.73 21.01 -20.15
CA GLU A 868 -10.84 20.21 -19.62
C GLU A 868 -10.31 19.01 -18.83
N LYS A 869 -9.35 18.26 -19.42
CA LYS A 869 -8.68 17.14 -18.76
C LYS A 869 -7.96 17.57 -17.48
N LEU A 870 -7.15 18.63 -17.53
CA LEU A 870 -6.45 19.17 -16.36
C LEU A 870 -7.44 19.61 -15.28
N SER A 871 -8.49 20.32 -15.66
CA SER A 871 -9.48 20.84 -14.72
C SER A 871 -10.27 19.72 -14.04
N GLY A 872 -10.57 18.63 -14.75
CA GLY A 872 -11.18 17.43 -14.18
C GLY A 872 -10.27 16.73 -13.18
N LYS A 873 -8.97 16.61 -13.50
CA LYS A 873 -7.96 16.06 -12.57
C LYS A 873 -7.88 16.89 -11.27
N ILE A 874 -7.77 18.22 -11.39
CA ILE A 874 -7.70 19.13 -10.24
C ILE A 874 -9.00 19.07 -9.41
N TYR A 875 -10.16 18.96 -10.06
CA TYR A 875 -11.45 18.84 -9.38
C TYR A 875 -11.54 17.56 -8.54
N VAL A 876 -11.11 16.41 -9.07
CA VAL A 876 -11.09 15.14 -8.33
C VAL A 876 -10.18 15.24 -7.10
N LEU A 877 -8.99 15.83 -7.27
CA LEU A 877 -8.06 16.08 -6.16
C LEU A 877 -8.68 16.96 -5.07
N ALA A 878 -9.18 18.14 -5.46
CA ALA A 878 -9.75 19.10 -4.54
C ALA A 878 -10.94 18.52 -3.76
N LYS A 879 -11.81 17.77 -4.44
CA LYS A 879 -12.96 17.11 -3.82
C LYS A 879 -12.52 16.04 -2.83
N HIS A 880 -11.64 15.13 -3.24
CA HIS A 880 -11.18 14.04 -2.38
C HIS A 880 -10.42 14.57 -1.15
N ASN A 881 -9.48 15.48 -1.37
CA ASN A 881 -8.70 16.08 -0.29
C ASN A 881 -9.59 16.86 0.70
N ARG A 882 -10.62 17.57 0.22
CA ARG A 882 -11.61 18.20 1.10
C ARG A 882 -12.46 17.16 1.85
N GLU A 883 -12.92 16.10 1.19
CA GLU A 883 -13.67 15.03 1.87
C GLU A 883 -12.84 14.40 2.99
N VAL A 884 -11.54 14.15 2.78
CA VAL A 884 -10.67 13.61 3.82
C VAL A 884 -10.42 14.64 4.92
N TYR A 885 -10.01 15.87 4.57
CA TYR A 885 -9.45 16.82 5.54
C TYR A 885 -10.36 17.97 5.99
N ALA A 886 -11.64 18.01 5.57
CA ALA A 886 -12.56 19.11 5.84
C ALA A 886 -12.59 19.56 7.30
N GLN A 887 -12.64 18.62 8.25
CA GLN A 887 -12.74 18.93 9.69
C GLN A 887 -11.56 19.77 10.18
N TRP A 888 -10.33 19.43 9.75
CA TRP A 888 -9.13 20.16 10.16
C TRP A 888 -9.01 21.50 9.44
N TYR A 889 -9.40 21.58 8.16
CA TYR A 889 -9.41 22.84 7.43
C TYR A 889 -10.42 23.83 7.99
N ASP A 890 -11.65 23.38 8.27
CA ASP A 890 -12.71 24.24 8.79
C ASP A 890 -12.35 24.75 10.21
N GLN A 891 -11.72 23.90 11.04
CA GLN A 891 -11.19 24.32 12.34
C GLN A 891 -10.09 25.39 12.19
N ILE A 892 -9.08 25.15 11.34
CA ILE A 892 -7.98 26.09 11.13
C ILE A 892 -8.49 27.43 10.59
N ILE A 893 -9.39 27.41 9.59
CA ILE A 893 -9.93 28.64 9.02
C ILE A 893 -10.77 29.39 10.05
N GLY A 894 -11.54 28.68 10.89
CA GLY A 894 -12.27 29.28 12.01
C GLY A 894 -11.34 30.03 12.97
N GLU A 895 -10.29 29.36 13.46
CA GLU A 895 -9.29 29.96 14.36
C GLU A 895 -8.61 31.19 13.73
N VAL A 896 -8.27 31.12 12.44
CA VAL A 896 -7.62 32.23 11.71
C VAL A 896 -8.56 33.43 11.58
N MET A 897 -9.83 33.20 11.28
CA MET A 897 -10.81 34.27 11.17
C MET A 897 -11.09 34.94 12.53
N GLU A 898 -11.07 34.17 13.63
CA GLU A 898 -11.18 34.70 15.00
C GLU A 898 -9.94 35.50 15.41
N GLU A 899 -8.74 35.02 15.08
CA GLU A 899 -7.47 35.74 15.29
C GLU A 899 -7.45 37.07 14.52
N GLU A 900 -7.92 37.11 13.28
CA GLU A 900 -7.95 38.36 12.51
C GLU A 900 -9.03 39.34 12.99
N ALA A 901 -10.19 38.84 13.44
CA ALA A 901 -11.23 39.66 14.05
C ALA A 901 -10.74 40.31 15.36
N THR A 902 -10.04 39.56 16.20
CA THR A 902 -9.44 40.08 17.44
C THR A 902 -8.29 41.06 17.16
N THR A 903 -7.48 40.82 16.13
CA THR A 903 -6.43 41.76 15.71
C THR A 903 -7.02 43.08 15.22
N ARG A 904 -8.07 43.05 14.39
CA ARG A 904 -8.80 44.24 13.90
C ARG A 904 -9.55 45.00 15.00
N ALA A 905 -9.98 44.33 16.06
CA ALA A 905 -10.62 44.97 17.22
C ALA A 905 -9.60 45.64 18.17
N SER A 906 -8.31 45.27 18.06
CA SER A 906 -7.22 45.78 18.88
C SER A 906 -6.40 46.89 18.22
N THR A 907 -6.61 47.14 16.91
CA THR A 907 -6.04 48.25 16.13
C THR A 907 -7.12 49.29 15.89
#